data_AF-A0A4S4MX04-F1
#
_entry.id   AF-A0A4S4MX04-F1
#
_cell.length_a   1.000
_cell.length_b   1.000
_cell.length_c   1.000
_cell.angle_alpha   90.00
_cell.angle_beta   90.00
_cell.angle_gamma   90.00
#
_symmetry.space_group_name_H-M   'P 1'
#
loop_
_entity.id
_entity.type
_entity.pdbx_description
1 polymer ?
#
loop_
_entity_poly.entity_id
_entity_poly.type
_entity_poly.pdbx_seq_one_letter_code
_entity_poly.pdbx_strand_id
1 'polypeptide(L)'
;MAFGDSGGRGGFGGGRGGGRGGFGGGRGGGRGGFGGGDRGGFGRGDRGGFRGGRGGVRGGGIAKRGGDRGRGRGAPRGRGGGRGGARGGANVIVEPHRHPGIFIAKGKDSMLVTKNLVPGEAVYGEKRISVEGGVEGTKVEYRVWNPFRSKLAAGVLGGLDQIFIAPGKKVLYLGAASGTSVSHVADIVGPEGIVYAVEFSPRSGRDLIGMAKKRTNVIPIVEDARSPAKYRMLLSTVDVIFADVAQPDQARIVALNADYFLKNGGHVVISIKASCIDSTAPPEAVFAKEVQTLRESKFKPLEQITLEPYERDHAMVCVSRREEDLPLHYMNEDIARRRVARPQGGSGQYDEQYAPASAKHKGDFVEYDDGGKDVYSKMRAAKGPAGSGRVHRPPPPPPTTIGEFIQQNLEHIPPVIYTLLSCWTRFHAIGASDLVIWDEAHFGKFGSYYLKREFYFDVHPPLGKMLVGLAGLLSGYDGSYDFKSGEKYPDHVPFVAMRVMLACFGVGMVPLGWYTAVELGMSWRACHLVALMVLLDVAWLCISRFILLDSMLLFFTLLTVFCLTKFHNQQYQPFSFDWWSWLTFTGLSIGCVTSVKMVGLFVTALVGIYTVEDLWEKFGDLKLTWRDQARHWGARIACLIVLPILVYMASFKIHFLILNHSGTGDAQMSSLFQANLVGNDFTNNPLDIAFGSKVTLKNAGFGGGLLHSHVQAYPVGSSQQQVTCYHYKDDNNQWNIIPSWSEPPYNPEEPIRFLKDGDTIRLQHTPTTRNLHSHPIPAPVTKLNHEVSCYGNATIGDDQDHWIVEVVDDLKQGKKEKVKRINSMTTRMRFRHKLMGCYLRAANTVLPQWGFKQIEVSCDKENNPGDDHTYWNVESHWNERLPPGDTKFYRSPFLRDFWHLNVAMMTSNNALIPDPDKADILASKPLDWPFLRLGLRMAGWGDTQLKYYLLGTPIIWWGSAASLILSLVVTLVYFMRQQRKVVDMEPREWDHFLYVSKIAFLGWFLHFAPFMVMGRVTYVHHYLPTLYFAVLMFAHLTDHFVFSSRRLSERTKWIVFGLFVSSLVGSFWWFKGVAFGIDGPINEHWGLQWRETWNIYQES
;
A
#
# COMPACT_ATOMS: atom_id res chain seq x y z
N MET A 1 0.82 -50.50 -24.32
CA MET A 1 1.15 -51.93 -24.10
C MET A 1 1.90 -52.07 -22.78
N ALA A 2 1.86 -53.27 -22.18
CA ALA A 2 2.58 -53.69 -20.96
C ALA A 2 2.16 -53.05 -19.61
N PHE A 3 1.73 -53.93 -18.69
CA PHE A 3 1.41 -53.71 -17.28
C PHE A 3 2.58 -54.18 -16.38
N GLY A 4 2.50 -53.89 -15.07
CA GLY A 4 3.39 -54.40 -14.01
C GLY A 4 3.48 -53.42 -12.84
N ASP A 5 2.49 -53.30 -11.94
CA ASP A 5 1.91 -54.27 -10.98
C ASP A 5 2.68 -54.32 -9.63
N SER A 6 2.12 -55.00 -8.62
CA SER A 6 1.97 -54.50 -7.25
C SER A 6 2.75 -55.25 -6.15
N GLY A 7 2.79 -54.66 -4.94
CA GLY A 7 3.21 -55.30 -3.68
C GLY A 7 4.42 -54.64 -2.98
N GLY A 8 4.53 -54.59 -1.65
CA GLY A 8 3.56 -54.93 -0.61
C GLY A 8 4.21 -55.27 0.75
N ARG A 9 3.76 -54.60 1.83
CA ARG A 9 3.96 -54.91 3.28
C ARG A 9 5.40 -54.94 3.87
N GLY A 10 5.49 -54.55 5.15
CA GLY A 10 6.59 -54.94 6.04
C GLY A 10 6.89 -53.92 7.13
N GLY A 11 6.40 -54.13 8.37
CA GLY A 11 6.75 -53.30 9.52
C GLY A 11 7.12 -54.12 10.75
N PHE A 12 8.18 -53.71 11.45
CA PHE A 12 8.63 -54.06 12.81
C PHE A 12 9.72 -53.02 13.18
N GLY A 13 10.01 -52.65 14.44
CA GLY A 13 9.42 -53.06 15.71
C GLY A 13 10.47 -53.09 16.84
N GLY A 14 10.57 -52.02 17.65
CA GLY A 14 11.38 -51.95 18.88
C GLY A 14 12.89 -51.65 18.70
N GLY A 15 13.62 -51.17 19.70
CA GLY A 15 13.20 -50.67 21.03
C GLY A 15 14.33 -50.70 22.09
N ARG A 16 14.20 -49.86 23.13
CA ARG A 16 15.07 -49.70 24.34
C ARG A 16 16.42 -48.96 24.13
N GLY A 17 16.90 -48.14 25.08
CA GLY A 17 16.23 -47.64 26.29
C GLY A 17 17.16 -46.96 27.31
N GLY A 18 16.57 -46.31 28.33
CA GLY A 18 17.23 -45.79 29.54
C GLY A 18 17.65 -44.30 29.49
N GLY A 19 17.39 -43.46 30.50
CA GLY A 19 16.52 -43.65 31.68
C GLY A 19 16.85 -42.72 32.86
N ARG A 20 15.81 -42.27 33.60
CA ARG A 20 15.81 -41.54 34.90
C ARG A 20 16.36 -40.10 34.88
N GLY A 21 15.84 -39.15 35.67
CA GLY A 21 14.66 -39.13 36.56
C GLY A 21 14.23 -37.65 36.77
N GLY A 22 12.95 -37.32 36.96
CA GLY A 22 12.24 -37.30 38.26
C GLY A 22 12.16 -35.85 38.77
N PHE A 23 11.12 -35.33 39.45
CA PHE A 23 9.82 -35.82 39.92
C PHE A 23 8.75 -34.75 39.60
N GLY A 24 7.51 -35.09 39.26
CA GLY A 24 6.38 -35.24 40.20
C GLY A 24 5.68 -33.87 40.40
N GLY A 25 4.53 -33.56 39.80
CA GLY A 25 3.20 -34.15 40.04
C GLY A 25 2.31 -33.07 40.70
N GLY A 26 1.00 -32.93 40.47
CA GLY A 26 0.10 -33.58 39.52
C GLY A 26 -1.37 -33.36 39.94
N ARG A 27 -2.23 -32.87 39.01
CA ARG A 27 -3.73 -32.92 38.98
C ARG A 27 -4.49 -32.44 40.24
N GLY A 28 -5.51 -31.57 40.20
CA GLY A 28 -6.55 -31.36 39.18
C GLY A 28 -7.95 -31.41 39.84
N GLY A 29 -8.94 -30.69 39.27
CA GLY A 29 -10.35 -30.67 39.71
C GLY A 29 -10.70 -29.57 40.73
N GLY A 30 -11.90 -28.95 40.72
CA GLY A 30 -12.98 -29.00 39.72
C GLY A 30 -14.34 -28.48 40.24
N ARG A 31 -15.13 -27.86 39.33
CA ARG A 31 -16.59 -27.58 39.38
C ARG A 31 -17.16 -26.51 40.36
N GLY A 32 -18.17 -25.79 39.85
CA GLY A 32 -19.18 -24.99 40.59
C GLY A 32 -18.86 -23.48 40.71
N GLY A 33 -19.77 -22.52 40.50
CA GLY A 33 -21.14 -22.57 39.99
C GLY A 33 -22.09 -21.57 40.68
N PHE A 34 -22.88 -20.82 39.89
CA PHE A 34 -24.09 -20.04 40.24
C PHE A 34 -24.02 -18.66 40.96
N GLY A 35 -24.98 -17.80 40.60
CA GLY A 35 -25.45 -16.58 41.30
C GLY A 35 -24.65 -15.29 40.98
N GLY A 36 -25.21 -14.19 40.46
CA GLY A 36 -26.61 -13.79 40.20
C GLY A 36 -27.12 -12.79 41.24
N GLY A 37 -27.38 -11.53 40.88
CA GLY A 37 -27.87 -10.51 41.84
C GLY A 37 -27.78 -9.04 41.40
N ASP A 38 -28.78 -8.62 40.62
CA ASP A 38 -29.39 -7.28 40.44
C ASP A 38 -28.85 -5.97 41.09
N ARG A 39 -28.93 -4.91 40.26
CA ARG A 39 -29.49 -3.54 40.49
C ARG A 39 -28.89 -2.57 41.52
N GLY A 40 -28.92 -1.29 41.12
CA GLY A 40 -29.07 -0.15 42.05
C GLY A 40 -28.34 1.12 41.57
N GLY A 41 -29.05 2.04 40.93
CA GLY A 41 -28.51 3.35 40.54
C GLY A 41 -28.91 4.49 41.50
N PHE A 42 -28.65 5.72 41.05
CA PHE A 42 -28.91 7.01 41.73
C PHE A 42 -27.97 7.32 42.93
N GLY A 43 -27.54 8.56 43.16
CA GLY A 43 -27.83 9.82 42.45
C GLY A 43 -26.84 10.94 42.84
N ARG A 44 -26.96 12.11 42.17
CA ARG A 44 -26.10 13.30 42.38
C ARG A 44 -26.27 13.94 43.77
N GLY A 45 -25.21 14.56 44.27
CA GLY A 45 -25.25 15.53 45.37
C GLY A 45 -24.08 16.51 45.27
N ASP A 46 -24.37 17.80 45.11
CA ASP A 46 -23.41 18.87 44.81
C ASP A 46 -22.95 19.66 46.07
N ARG A 47 -22.01 20.60 45.89
CA ARG A 47 -21.41 21.53 46.90
C ARG A 47 -20.37 20.87 47.83
N GLY A 48 -19.34 21.56 48.31
CA GLY A 48 -18.87 22.95 48.11
C GLY A 48 -17.80 23.24 49.19
N GLY A 49 -16.62 23.75 48.81
CA GLY A 49 -15.44 23.78 49.73
C GLY A 49 -15.29 25.07 50.56
N PHE A 50 -14.34 25.09 51.52
CA PHE A 50 -13.64 26.30 51.98
C PHE A 50 -12.34 26.04 52.80
N ARG A 51 -11.35 26.93 52.60
CA ARG A 51 -10.08 27.27 53.32
C ARG A 51 -9.69 26.62 54.70
N GLY A 52 -8.39 26.30 54.85
CA GLY A 52 -7.42 27.20 55.54
C GLY A 52 -6.60 26.78 56.81
N GLY A 53 -5.26 26.73 56.71
CA GLY A 53 -4.29 27.45 57.60
C GLY A 53 -3.62 26.82 58.87
N ARG A 54 -2.36 27.24 59.16
CA ARG A 54 -1.48 27.02 60.37
C ARG A 54 -0.96 25.57 60.63
N GLY A 55 0.10 25.23 61.40
CA GLY A 55 1.24 25.95 62.05
C GLY A 55 1.27 25.90 63.60
N GLY A 56 2.34 25.52 64.37
CA GLY A 56 3.69 24.96 64.08
C GLY A 56 4.67 25.00 65.30
N VAL A 57 5.97 24.59 65.12
CA VAL A 57 7.18 24.80 66.01
C VAL A 57 7.48 23.82 67.20
N ARG A 58 8.80 23.64 67.48
CA ARG A 58 9.55 23.04 68.65
C ARG A 58 10.07 21.60 68.47
N GLY A 59 11.27 21.19 68.93
CA GLY A 59 12.43 21.89 69.50
C GLY A 59 13.22 21.06 70.56
N GLY A 60 14.56 20.98 70.51
CA GLY A 60 15.41 20.38 71.57
C GLY A 60 16.72 19.69 71.08
N GLY A 61 17.79 19.69 71.88
CA GLY A 61 19.08 19.03 71.58
C GLY A 61 20.04 18.94 72.78
N ILE A 62 21.09 18.10 72.72
CA ILE A 62 22.00 17.78 73.86
C ILE A 62 23.49 17.55 73.44
N ALA A 63 24.39 18.25 74.15
CA ALA A 63 25.77 17.94 74.62
C ALA A 63 26.98 17.55 73.70
N LYS A 64 28.19 17.67 74.29
CA LYS A 64 29.54 17.70 73.70
C LYS A 64 30.44 16.49 74.05
N ARG A 65 31.42 16.20 73.17
CA ARG A 65 32.85 15.83 73.43
C ARG A 65 33.58 15.96 72.07
N GLY A 66 34.85 16.34 71.92
CA GLY A 66 35.92 16.63 72.89
C GLY A 66 37.19 15.83 72.54
N GLY A 67 38.16 16.42 71.85
CA GLY A 67 39.43 15.76 71.50
C GLY A 67 40.32 16.62 70.59
N ASP A 68 41.52 16.96 71.07
CA ASP A 68 42.46 17.91 70.45
C ASP A 68 43.89 17.29 70.41
N ARG A 69 44.64 17.53 69.32
CA ARG A 69 46.09 17.24 69.17
C ARG A 69 46.66 18.12 68.06
N GLY A 70 47.62 18.99 68.41
CA GLY A 70 48.24 19.94 67.48
C GLY A 70 49.78 19.85 67.38
N ARG A 71 50.37 20.94 66.84
CA ARG A 71 51.78 21.20 66.49
C ARG A 71 52.32 20.44 65.25
N GLY A 72 53.07 21.05 64.33
CA GLY A 72 53.41 22.48 64.14
C GLY A 72 54.81 22.71 63.53
N ARG A 73 54.99 23.78 62.74
CA ARG A 73 56.29 24.47 62.47
C ARG A 73 56.05 25.82 61.77
N GLY A 74 56.73 26.88 62.21
CA GLY A 74 56.72 28.23 61.59
C GLY A 74 57.95 28.44 60.68
N ALA A 75 57.87 29.31 59.66
CA ALA A 75 58.23 30.74 59.65
C ALA A 75 59.55 30.97 58.83
N PRO A 76 59.97 32.19 58.41
CA PRO A 76 59.36 33.52 58.58
C PRO A 76 59.24 34.40 57.30
N ARG A 77 58.66 35.60 57.49
CA ARG A 77 58.56 36.81 56.63
C ARG A 77 59.50 36.96 55.40
N GLY A 78 58.90 37.35 54.27
CA GLY A 78 59.52 38.19 53.23
C GLY A 78 58.70 39.47 53.01
N ARG A 79 59.35 40.65 53.03
CA ARG A 79 58.70 41.97 52.92
C ARG A 79 59.09 42.65 51.60
N GLY A 80 58.11 42.83 50.72
CA GLY A 80 58.17 43.69 49.53
C GLY A 80 56.73 43.97 49.09
N GLY A 81 56.30 45.20 48.87
CA GLY A 81 57.04 46.32 48.32
C GLY A 81 56.38 46.67 46.99
N GLY A 82 55.16 47.20 47.04
CA GLY A 82 54.29 47.26 45.87
C GLY A 82 54.63 48.40 44.90
N ARG A 83 54.13 48.28 43.66
CA ARG A 83 53.99 49.40 42.71
C ARG A 83 52.73 49.23 41.85
N GLY A 84 51.89 50.26 41.84
CA GLY A 84 50.99 50.60 40.72
C GLY A 84 49.78 49.70 40.45
N GLY A 85 48.64 49.99 41.09
CA GLY A 85 47.32 49.51 40.65
C GLY A 85 46.22 50.33 41.31
N ALA A 86 45.46 51.12 40.55
CA ALA A 86 44.61 52.18 41.09
C ALA A 86 43.54 51.70 42.11
N ARG A 87 43.38 52.47 43.20
CA ARG A 87 42.30 52.34 44.19
C ARG A 87 40.94 52.55 43.53
N GLY A 88 39.94 51.77 43.94
CA GLY A 88 38.54 52.01 43.57
C GLY A 88 38.01 53.29 44.23
N GLY A 89 37.16 54.03 43.52
CA GLY A 89 36.64 55.33 43.97
C GLY A 89 36.80 56.49 42.96
N ALA A 90 37.29 56.23 41.75
CA ALA A 90 37.16 57.18 40.65
C ALA A 90 35.76 57.11 40.05
N ASN A 91 35.15 58.24 39.72
CA ASN A 91 33.95 58.28 38.88
C ASN A 91 34.34 57.79 37.48
N VAL A 92 33.76 56.66 37.05
CA VAL A 92 34.07 56.03 35.75
C VAL A 92 32.87 56.24 34.84
N ILE A 93 33.09 56.86 33.67
CA ILE A 93 32.04 57.06 32.67
C ILE A 93 31.96 55.78 31.82
N VAL A 94 30.78 55.19 31.71
CA VAL A 94 30.56 53.97 30.91
C VAL A 94 29.93 54.35 29.57
N GLU A 95 30.65 54.09 28.48
CA GLU A 95 30.20 54.30 27.10
C GLU A 95 29.98 52.96 26.40
N PRO A 96 29.00 52.85 25.48
CA PRO A 96 28.85 51.66 24.64
C PRO A 96 30.06 51.47 23.71
N HIS A 97 30.49 50.22 23.53
CA HIS A 97 31.49 49.86 22.53
C HIS A 97 30.84 49.67 21.15
N ARG A 98 31.64 49.63 20.08
CA ARG A 98 31.14 49.31 18.72
C ARG A 98 30.45 47.95 18.60
N HIS A 99 30.78 47.02 19.52
CA HIS A 99 30.15 45.70 19.62
C HIS A 99 28.98 45.73 20.61
N PRO A 100 27.74 45.42 20.17
CA PRO A 100 26.57 45.41 21.04
C PRO A 100 26.75 44.53 22.28
N GLY A 101 26.35 45.04 23.46
CA GLY A 101 26.48 44.35 24.76
C GLY A 101 27.85 44.49 25.43
N ILE A 102 28.84 45.11 24.76
CA ILE A 102 30.16 45.46 25.32
C ILE A 102 30.22 46.97 25.55
N PHE A 103 30.95 47.39 26.58
CA PHE A 103 31.10 48.79 26.99
C PHE A 103 32.56 49.11 27.30
N ILE A 104 32.94 50.39 27.22
CA ILE A 104 34.21 50.90 27.72
C ILE A 104 33.91 51.75 28.96
N ALA A 105 34.59 51.43 30.06
CA ALA A 105 34.58 52.24 31.27
C ALA A 105 35.82 53.17 31.24
N LYS A 106 35.60 54.45 30.95
CA LYS A 106 36.63 55.49 30.89
C LYS A 106 36.92 56.04 32.29
N GLY A 107 38.14 55.78 32.76
CA GLY A 107 38.72 56.36 33.96
C GLY A 107 40.14 56.87 33.67
N LYS A 108 41.08 56.70 34.61
CA LYS A 108 42.50 56.97 34.36
C LYS A 108 43.08 56.05 33.27
N ASP A 109 42.64 54.80 33.26
CA ASP A 109 42.92 53.80 32.24
C ASP A 109 41.55 53.34 31.68
N SER A 110 41.41 53.21 30.36
CA SER A 110 40.19 52.71 29.73
C SER A 110 40.08 51.20 29.92
N MET A 111 38.96 50.71 30.46
CA MET A 111 38.74 49.28 30.72
C MET A 111 37.56 48.75 29.90
N LEU A 112 37.73 47.57 29.29
CA LEU A 112 36.64 46.85 28.64
C LEU A 112 35.72 46.23 29.72
N VAL A 113 34.40 46.43 29.61
CA VAL A 113 33.43 45.92 30.60
C VAL A 113 32.17 45.33 29.94
N THR A 114 31.54 44.36 30.62
CA THR A 114 30.23 43.79 30.25
C THR A 114 29.20 44.12 31.33
N LYS A 115 27.92 44.24 30.98
CA LYS A 115 26.83 44.45 31.95
C LYS A 115 26.55 43.14 32.70
N ASN A 116 26.62 43.15 34.03
CA ASN A 116 26.47 41.94 34.84
C ASN A 116 25.02 41.46 34.89
N LEU A 117 24.74 40.20 34.50
CA LEU A 117 23.42 39.60 34.73
C LEU A 117 23.12 39.27 36.21
N VAL A 118 24.15 39.14 37.04
CA VAL A 118 24.02 38.76 38.46
C VAL A 118 24.70 39.80 39.35
N PRO A 119 24.07 40.98 39.55
CA PRO A 119 24.65 42.07 40.35
C PRO A 119 25.06 41.61 41.74
N GLY A 120 26.21 42.09 42.21
CA GLY A 120 26.76 41.75 43.53
C GLY A 120 27.80 40.63 43.50
N GLU A 121 27.92 39.87 42.42
CA GLU A 121 28.81 38.72 42.30
C GLU A 121 29.85 38.84 41.17
N ALA A 122 31.11 38.54 41.50
CA ALA A 122 32.22 38.35 40.56
C ALA A 122 32.52 36.85 40.41
N VAL A 123 32.93 36.41 39.21
CA VAL A 123 33.12 34.98 38.88
C VAL A 123 34.54 34.50 39.14
N TYR A 124 35.55 35.34 38.89
CA TYR A 124 36.97 34.99 39.03
C TYR A 124 37.79 36.07 39.76
N GLY A 125 37.12 36.95 40.51
CA GLY A 125 37.73 38.04 41.28
C GLY A 125 37.99 39.32 40.49
N GLU A 126 37.32 39.48 39.35
CA GLU A 126 37.35 40.69 38.53
C GLU A 126 36.78 41.92 39.24
N LYS A 127 37.27 43.11 38.86
CA LYS A 127 36.74 44.39 39.33
C LYS A 127 35.30 44.57 38.82
N ARG A 128 34.44 45.12 39.67
CA ARG A 128 33.05 45.49 39.36
C ARG A 128 32.88 47.00 39.49
N ILE A 129 32.04 47.57 38.63
CA ILE A 129 31.75 49.01 38.56
C ILE A 129 30.23 49.16 38.66
N SER A 130 29.74 49.82 39.71
CA SER A 130 28.32 50.11 39.87
C SER A 130 28.04 51.54 39.42
N VAL A 131 27.03 51.70 38.57
CA VAL A 131 26.52 52.99 38.09
C VAL A 131 25.06 53.10 38.51
N GLU A 132 24.63 54.28 38.97
CA GLU A 132 23.23 54.52 39.28
C GLU A 132 22.46 54.71 37.97
N GLY A 133 21.49 53.84 37.70
CA GLY A 133 20.63 53.95 36.53
C GLY A 133 19.65 55.10 36.70
N GLY A 134 19.30 55.78 35.60
CA GLY A 134 18.42 56.97 35.60
C GLY A 134 16.95 56.74 36.00
N VAL A 135 16.65 55.66 36.72
CA VAL A 135 15.36 55.37 37.34
C VAL A 135 15.62 55.08 38.81
N GLU A 136 15.01 55.87 39.70
CA GLU A 136 15.30 55.89 41.14
C GLU A 136 15.35 54.48 41.75
N GLY A 137 16.49 54.17 42.38
CA GLY A 137 16.71 52.92 43.12
C GLY A 137 17.39 51.78 42.35
N THR A 138 17.51 51.81 41.01
CA THR A 138 18.16 50.72 40.26
C THR A 138 19.66 50.95 40.00
N LYS A 139 20.52 50.22 40.73
CA LYS A 139 21.97 50.19 40.48
C LYS A 139 22.31 49.17 39.40
N VAL A 140 22.91 49.62 38.30
CA VAL A 140 23.41 48.74 37.23
C VAL A 140 24.88 48.43 37.52
N GLU A 141 25.25 47.15 37.49
CA GLU A 141 26.62 46.71 37.72
C GLU A 141 27.27 46.21 36.42
N TYR A 142 28.53 46.59 36.22
CA TYR A 142 29.38 46.16 35.12
C TYR A 142 30.60 45.38 35.66
N ARG A 143 31.09 44.42 34.87
CA ARG A 143 32.24 43.57 35.19
C ARG A 143 33.40 43.86 34.25
N VAL A 144 34.60 44.07 34.79
CA VAL A 144 35.82 44.32 33.99
C VAL A 144 36.26 43.02 33.31
N TRP A 145 36.34 43.07 31.98
CA TRP A 145 36.74 41.95 31.14
C TRP A 145 38.22 42.05 30.79
N ASN A 146 39.03 41.12 31.29
CA ASN A 146 40.48 41.19 31.19
C ASN A 146 41.00 40.50 29.90
N PRO A 147 41.66 41.22 28.97
CA PRO A 147 42.18 40.63 27.73
C PRO A 147 43.26 39.58 27.96
N PHE A 148 44.10 39.73 28.99
CA PHE A 148 45.12 38.73 29.38
C PHE A 148 44.53 37.46 30.05
N ARG A 149 43.20 37.31 30.06
CA ARG A 149 42.50 36.11 30.56
C ARG A 149 41.39 35.63 29.63
N SER A 150 41.15 36.32 28.52
CA SER A 150 40.03 36.02 27.62
C SER A 150 40.43 36.37 26.19
N LYS A 151 40.65 35.34 25.37
CA LYS A 151 41.08 35.49 23.97
C LYS A 151 40.09 36.28 23.12
N LEU A 152 38.79 36.17 23.45
CA LEU A 152 37.73 36.99 22.85
C LEU A 152 37.85 38.48 23.24
N ALA A 153 38.22 38.81 24.48
CA ALA A 153 38.47 40.20 24.88
C ALA A 153 39.76 40.76 24.27
N ALA A 154 40.81 39.94 24.15
CA ALA A 154 42.01 40.28 23.40
C ALA A 154 41.70 40.58 21.93
N GLY A 155 40.85 39.77 21.28
CA GLY A 155 40.37 40.04 19.91
C GLY A 155 39.57 41.34 19.80
N VAL A 156 38.63 41.57 20.72
CA VAL A 156 37.82 42.81 20.77
C VAL A 156 38.70 44.07 20.87
N LEU A 157 39.74 44.05 21.71
CA LEU A 157 40.69 45.17 21.84
C LEU A 157 41.76 45.21 20.74
N GLY A 158 42.12 44.06 20.16
CA GLY A 158 43.10 43.97 19.07
C GLY A 158 42.62 44.61 17.78
N GLY A 159 41.29 44.67 17.57
CA GLY A 159 40.70 45.34 16.41
C GLY A 159 39.62 44.54 15.69
N LEU A 160 39.19 43.39 16.20
CA LEU A 160 38.28 42.49 15.50
C LEU A 160 36.93 43.15 15.13
N ASP A 161 36.63 43.25 13.83
CA ASP A 161 35.56 44.07 13.25
C ASP A 161 34.15 43.55 13.50
N GLN A 162 33.94 42.24 13.50
CA GLN A 162 32.71 41.61 13.98
C GLN A 162 32.97 40.30 14.74
N ILE A 163 32.62 40.28 16.03
CA ILE A 163 32.65 39.05 16.86
C ILE A 163 31.38 38.18 16.72
N PHE A 164 30.37 38.67 15.99
CA PHE A 164 29.04 38.08 15.75
C PHE A 164 28.16 37.76 16.96
N ILE A 165 28.75 37.60 18.16
CA ILE A 165 28.07 37.52 19.46
C ILE A 165 27.40 38.87 19.74
N ALA A 166 26.11 38.85 20.02
CA ALA A 166 25.28 40.04 20.27
C ALA A 166 24.11 39.68 21.19
N PRO A 167 23.43 40.67 21.81
CA PRO A 167 22.22 40.45 22.60
C PRO A 167 21.17 39.62 21.84
N GLY A 168 20.50 38.71 22.54
CA GLY A 168 19.42 37.85 22.01
C GLY A 168 19.87 36.64 21.18
N LYS A 169 21.15 36.55 20.77
CA LYS A 169 21.64 35.43 19.95
C LYS A 169 21.86 34.14 20.75
N LYS A 170 21.84 33.00 20.05
CA LYS A 170 22.24 31.70 20.59
C LYS A 170 23.70 31.40 20.22
N VAL A 171 24.52 31.16 21.23
CA VAL A 171 25.96 30.90 21.08
C VAL A 171 26.29 29.49 21.55
N LEU A 172 27.01 28.72 20.74
CA LEU A 172 27.66 27.48 21.15
C LEU A 172 29.13 27.79 21.48
N TYR A 173 29.51 27.64 22.74
CA TYR A 173 30.86 27.84 23.23
C TYR A 173 31.55 26.48 23.40
N LEU A 174 32.58 26.21 22.59
CA LEU A 174 33.40 24.99 22.66
C LEU A 174 34.69 25.28 23.44
N GLY A 175 34.97 24.50 24.48
CA GLY A 175 36.13 24.74 25.38
C GLY A 175 35.82 25.70 26.52
N ALA A 176 34.66 25.52 27.17
CA ALA A 176 34.14 26.43 28.19
C ALA A 176 34.97 26.53 29.49
N ALA A 177 35.86 25.57 29.75
CA ALA A 177 36.75 25.50 30.91
C ALA A 177 36.00 25.76 32.24
N SER A 178 36.52 26.63 33.11
CA SER A 178 35.89 27.01 34.39
C SER A 178 34.83 28.12 34.27
N GLY A 179 34.46 28.51 33.05
CA GLY A 179 33.38 29.48 32.80
C GLY A 179 33.76 30.97 32.89
N THR A 180 35.06 31.32 32.95
CA THR A 180 35.53 32.72 33.03
C THR A 180 35.04 33.57 31.86
N SER A 181 35.48 33.27 30.63
CA SER A 181 35.04 33.94 29.41
C SER A 181 33.57 33.69 29.07
N VAL A 182 33.07 32.47 29.33
CA VAL A 182 31.66 32.09 29.14
C VAL A 182 30.72 33.02 29.91
N SER A 183 31.10 33.40 31.14
CA SER A 183 30.30 34.34 31.94
C SER A 183 30.22 35.75 31.34
N HIS A 184 31.20 36.19 30.56
CA HIS A 184 31.15 37.46 29.83
C HIS A 184 30.37 37.32 28.51
N VAL A 185 30.48 36.19 27.81
CA VAL A 185 29.62 35.90 26.64
C VAL A 185 28.14 35.86 27.05
N ALA A 186 27.82 35.25 28.20
CA ALA A 186 26.48 35.26 28.78
C ALA A 186 26.00 36.68 29.16
N ASP A 187 26.91 37.53 29.66
CA ASP A 187 26.62 38.95 29.94
C ASP A 187 26.31 39.76 28.66
N ILE A 188 27.02 39.50 27.56
CA ILE A 188 26.83 40.17 26.25
C ILE A 188 25.55 39.70 25.55
N VAL A 189 25.29 38.40 25.58
CA VAL A 189 24.11 37.76 24.97
C VAL A 189 22.81 38.15 25.69
N GLY A 190 22.88 38.51 26.97
CA GLY A 190 21.73 38.98 27.73
C GLY A 190 20.75 37.87 28.12
N PRO A 191 19.62 38.24 28.77
CA PRO A 191 18.66 37.27 29.30
C PRO A 191 17.80 36.58 28.22
N GLU A 192 17.70 37.15 27.02
CA GLU A 192 16.88 36.61 25.91
C GLU A 192 17.61 35.58 25.05
N GLY A 193 18.95 35.68 24.97
CA GLY A 193 19.78 34.71 24.27
C GLY A 193 20.27 33.57 25.17
N ILE A 194 20.94 32.59 24.57
CA ILE A 194 21.35 31.34 25.26
C ILE A 194 22.79 31.00 24.91
N VAL A 195 23.59 30.63 25.91
CA VAL A 195 24.96 30.14 25.75
C VAL A 195 25.03 28.67 26.10
N TYR A 196 25.23 27.81 25.09
CA TYR A 196 25.50 26.39 25.28
C TYR A 196 27.00 26.20 25.49
N ALA A 197 27.40 25.83 26.71
CA ALA A 197 28.81 25.78 27.12
C ALA A 197 29.31 24.34 27.20
N VAL A 198 30.07 23.90 26.20
CA VAL A 198 30.61 22.53 26.09
C VAL A 198 32.01 22.45 26.70
N GLU A 199 32.19 21.54 27.65
CA GLU A 199 33.47 21.26 28.31
C GLU A 199 33.65 19.74 28.51
N PHE A 200 34.84 19.22 28.23
CA PHE A 200 35.13 17.79 28.36
C PHE A 200 35.55 17.41 29.79
N SER A 201 36.26 18.29 30.49
CA SER A 201 36.81 18.03 31.83
C SER A 201 35.72 17.98 32.91
N PRO A 202 35.53 16.84 33.61
CA PRO A 202 34.56 16.75 34.71
C PRO A 202 34.93 17.60 35.93
N ARG A 203 36.17 18.09 36.03
CA ARG A 203 36.59 19.05 37.08
C ARG A 203 36.10 20.44 36.72
N SER A 204 36.50 20.95 35.56
CA SER A 204 36.11 22.27 35.04
C SER A 204 34.58 22.38 34.87
N GLY A 205 33.94 21.29 34.44
CA GLY A 205 32.48 21.18 34.34
C GLY A 205 31.73 21.39 35.67
N ARG A 206 32.32 21.06 36.83
CA ARG A 206 31.69 21.36 38.14
C ARG A 206 31.65 22.86 38.41
N ASP A 207 32.73 23.55 38.12
CA ASP A 207 32.84 25.01 38.29
C ASP A 207 31.90 25.73 37.31
N LEU A 208 31.86 25.26 36.05
CA LEU A 208 30.94 25.72 35.02
C LEU A 208 29.46 25.54 35.41
N ILE A 209 29.10 24.39 35.98
CA ILE A 209 27.76 24.15 36.54
C ILE A 209 27.48 25.08 37.73
N GLY A 210 28.49 25.32 38.59
CA GLY A 210 28.39 26.26 39.71
C GLY A 210 28.07 27.69 39.26
N MET A 211 28.70 28.14 38.16
CA MET A 211 28.45 29.45 37.53
C MET A 211 27.08 29.49 36.83
N ALA A 212 26.73 28.45 36.07
CA ALA A 212 25.46 28.34 35.35
C ALA A 212 24.22 28.28 36.27
N LYS A 213 24.35 27.76 37.50
CA LYS A 213 23.28 27.85 38.51
C LYS A 213 22.82 29.28 38.80
N LYS A 214 23.67 30.28 38.55
CA LYS A 214 23.39 31.70 38.81
C LYS A 214 23.11 32.49 37.53
N ARG A 215 23.74 32.11 36.40
CA ARG A 215 23.44 32.63 35.06
C ARG A 215 22.56 31.64 34.29
N THR A 216 21.25 31.80 34.42
CA THR A 216 20.23 30.89 33.84
C THR A 216 20.22 30.82 32.32
N ASN A 217 20.86 31.79 31.64
CA ASN A 217 21.07 31.76 30.19
C ASN A 217 22.27 30.89 29.74
N VAL A 218 23.00 30.26 30.67
CA VAL A 218 24.09 29.31 30.37
C VAL A 218 23.62 27.88 30.58
N ILE A 219 23.73 27.04 29.55
CA ILE A 219 23.44 25.60 29.60
C ILE A 219 24.78 24.84 29.57
N PRO A 220 25.24 24.29 30.72
CA PRO A 220 26.51 23.57 30.79
C PRO A 220 26.37 22.14 30.27
N ILE A 221 27.24 21.74 29.36
CA ILE A 221 27.25 20.42 28.70
C ILE A 221 28.62 19.79 28.96
N VAL A 222 28.66 18.76 29.81
CA VAL A 222 29.90 18.06 30.17
C VAL A 222 30.09 16.84 29.25
N GLU A 223 30.58 17.06 28.04
CA GLU A 223 30.82 16.03 27.01
C GLU A 223 31.95 16.43 26.05
N ASP A 224 32.43 15.46 25.26
CA ASP A 224 33.50 15.65 24.29
C ASP A 224 33.03 16.38 23.01
N ALA A 225 33.57 17.58 22.77
CA ALA A 225 33.26 18.40 21.60
C ALA A 225 33.47 17.67 20.25
N ARG A 226 34.32 16.62 20.19
CA ARG A 226 34.51 15.77 19.00
C ARG A 226 33.32 14.88 18.65
N SER A 227 32.34 14.74 19.55
CA SER A 227 31.20 13.83 19.44
C SER A 227 29.82 14.55 19.55
N PRO A 228 29.50 15.52 18.67
CA PRO A 228 28.26 16.32 18.75
C PRO A 228 26.98 15.49 18.75
N ALA A 229 27.00 14.30 18.16
CA ALA A 229 25.89 13.34 18.19
C ALA A 229 25.41 12.98 19.62
N LYS A 230 26.30 12.99 20.63
CA LYS A 230 25.95 12.63 22.01
C LYS A 230 25.07 13.67 22.70
N TYR A 231 25.41 14.95 22.54
CA TYR A 231 24.68 16.07 23.15
C TYR A 231 23.68 16.73 22.20
N ARG A 232 23.47 16.19 21.00
CA ARG A 232 22.50 16.71 20.00
C ARG A 232 21.07 16.93 20.50
N MET A 233 20.69 16.25 21.58
CA MET A 233 19.37 16.35 22.20
C MET A 233 19.22 17.58 23.13
N LEU A 234 20.33 18.24 23.48
CA LEU A 234 20.39 19.31 24.48
C LEU A 234 20.45 20.73 23.88
N LEU A 235 20.74 20.86 22.58
CA LEU A 235 20.87 22.16 21.89
C LEU A 235 19.81 22.33 20.81
N SER A 236 19.37 23.58 20.59
CA SER A 236 18.74 23.96 19.32
C SER A 236 19.80 24.34 18.29
N THR A 237 19.37 24.74 17.09
CA THR A 237 20.22 25.53 16.19
C THR A 237 20.72 26.79 16.90
N VAL A 238 21.95 27.20 16.55
CA VAL A 238 22.66 28.36 17.10
C VAL A 238 23.04 29.35 15.99
N ASP A 239 23.22 30.61 16.37
CA ASP A 239 23.59 31.71 15.46
C ASP A 239 25.10 31.83 15.27
N VAL A 240 25.86 31.53 16.33
CA VAL A 240 27.32 31.66 16.39
C VAL A 240 27.94 30.48 17.13
N ILE A 241 29.06 29.96 16.62
CA ILE A 241 29.97 29.11 17.40
C ILE A 241 31.19 29.93 17.81
N PHE A 242 31.52 29.93 19.09
CA PHE A 242 32.81 30.39 19.59
C PHE A 242 33.64 29.18 20.02
N ALA A 243 34.87 29.06 19.54
CA ALA A 243 35.74 27.92 19.79
C ALA A 243 37.08 28.34 20.40
N ASP A 244 37.30 27.96 21.66
CA ASP A 244 38.58 28.07 22.38
C ASP A 244 39.05 26.67 22.82
N VAL A 245 39.14 25.80 21.82
CA VAL A 245 39.56 24.39 21.95
C VAL A 245 41.08 24.30 21.78
N ALA A 246 41.78 23.59 22.68
CA ALA A 246 43.24 23.49 22.70
C ALA A 246 43.78 22.18 22.10
N GLN A 247 42.94 21.47 21.35
CA GLN A 247 43.27 20.23 20.63
C GLN A 247 44.05 20.54 19.33
N PRO A 248 44.72 19.56 18.70
CA PRO A 248 45.36 19.74 17.40
C PRO A 248 44.39 19.69 16.21
N ASP A 249 43.16 19.18 16.39
CA ASP A 249 42.15 19.02 15.32
C ASP A 249 41.01 20.07 15.40
N GLN A 250 41.37 21.34 15.62
CA GLN A 250 40.43 22.43 15.95
C GLN A 250 39.41 22.70 14.83
N ALA A 251 39.88 22.97 13.60
CA ALA A 251 39.01 23.19 12.45
C ALA A 251 38.01 22.03 12.23
N ARG A 252 38.43 20.78 12.47
CA ARG A 252 37.58 19.59 12.35
C ARG A 252 36.50 19.53 13.43
N ILE A 253 36.84 19.82 14.69
CA ILE A 253 35.88 19.91 15.81
C ILE A 253 34.83 20.99 15.52
N VAL A 254 35.29 22.14 15.03
CA VAL A 254 34.45 23.28 14.66
C VAL A 254 33.50 22.92 13.52
N ALA A 255 33.99 22.33 12.43
CA ALA A 255 33.19 21.92 11.29
C ALA A 255 32.09 20.91 11.69
N LEU A 256 32.44 19.89 12.49
CA LEU A 256 31.47 18.91 12.99
C LEU A 256 30.39 19.53 13.88
N ASN A 257 30.74 20.49 14.74
CA ASN A 257 29.75 21.18 15.58
C ASN A 257 28.85 22.11 14.76
N ALA A 258 29.42 22.77 13.75
CA ALA A 258 28.65 23.59 12.84
C ALA A 258 27.64 22.75 12.05
N ASP A 259 28.04 21.62 11.48
CA ASP A 259 27.13 20.74 10.72
C ASP A 259 25.93 20.24 11.53
N TYR A 260 26.08 20.09 12.85
CA TYR A 260 24.97 19.71 13.73
C TYR A 260 24.12 20.88 14.22
N PHE A 261 24.72 22.06 14.47
CA PHE A 261 24.06 23.11 15.25
C PHE A 261 24.05 24.51 14.60
N LEU A 262 25.02 24.87 13.75
CA LEU A 262 25.11 26.23 13.20
C LEU A 262 24.17 26.42 12.02
N LYS A 263 23.32 27.45 12.09
CA LYS A 263 22.41 27.83 10.99
C LYS A 263 23.16 28.18 9.70
N ASN A 264 22.48 28.08 8.56
CA ASN A 264 22.98 28.62 7.29
C ASN A 264 23.16 30.14 7.41
N GLY A 265 24.24 30.67 6.80
CA GLY A 265 24.69 32.05 7.03
C GLY A 265 25.21 32.34 8.44
N GLY A 266 25.21 31.36 9.35
CA GLY A 266 25.74 31.50 10.71
C GLY A 266 27.26 31.66 10.75
N HIS A 267 27.76 32.21 11.85
CA HIS A 267 29.17 32.58 11.98
C HIS A 267 29.92 31.69 12.96
N VAL A 268 31.24 31.58 12.77
CA VAL A 268 32.15 30.92 13.68
C VAL A 268 33.31 31.85 13.98
N VAL A 269 33.68 31.90 15.26
CA VAL A 269 34.86 32.61 15.77
C VAL A 269 35.74 31.57 16.44
N ILE A 270 36.92 31.31 15.87
CA ILE A 270 37.87 30.30 16.36
C ILE A 270 39.15 30.98 16.85
N SER A 271 39.60 30.59 18.05
CA SER A 271 40.88 31.00 18.62
C SER A 271 41.93 29.93 18.35
N ILE A 272 42.74 30.13 17.31
CA ILE A 272 43.79 29.22 16.90
C ILE A 272 45.05 29.47 17.74
N LYS A 273 45.58 28.41 18.37
CA LYS A 273 46.85 28.44 19.10
C LYS A 273 47.86 27.57 18.36
N ALA A 274 48.87 28.19 17.74
CA ALA A 274 49.80 27.48 16.85
C ALA A 274 50.50 26.31 17.55
N SER A 275 51.08 26.56 18.73
CA SER A 275 51.83 25.58 19.53
C SER A 275 51.02 24.39 20.05
N CYS A 276 49.68 24.40 19.96
CA CYS A 276 48.83 23.24 20.30
C CYS A 276 48.44 22.39 19.07
N ILE A 277 48.66 22.90 17.85
CA ILE A 277 48.37 22.19 16.60
C ILE A 277 49.67 21.59 16.03
N ASP A 278 50.72 22.42 15.93
CA ASP A 278 52.05 22.00 15.51
C ASP A 278 53.08 22.89 16.21
N SER A 279 53.92 22.28 17.04
CA SER A 279 54.99 22.97 17.78
C SER A 279 56.32 23.05 17.02
N THR A 280 56.39 22.44 15.82
CA THR A 280 57.58 22.39 14.97
C THR A 280 57.52 23.39 13.81
N ALA A 281 56.32 23.76 13.38
CA ALA A 281 56.08 24.74 12.33
C ALA A 281 56.01 26.19 12.88
N PRO A 282 56.39 27.21 12.08
CA PRO A 282 56.21 28.61 12.46
C PRO A 282 54.71 28.96 12.55
N PRO A 283 54.28 29.84 13.49
CA PRO A 283 52.86 30.11 13.74
C PRO A 283 52.05 30.52 12.50
N GLU A 284 52.64 31.32 11.62
CA GLU A 284 52.02 31.77 10.36
C GLU A 284 51.60 30.61 9.44
N ALA A 285 52.44 29.58 9.34
CA ALA A 285 52.13 28.39 8.55
C ALA A 285 51.00 27.56 9.17
N VAL A 286 50.93 27.50 10.51
CA VAL A 286 49.85 26.81 11.23
C VAL A 286 48.52 27.55 11.04
N PHE A 287 48.51 28.89 11.11
CA PHE A 287 47.32 29.68 10.85
C PHE A 287 46.81 29.51 9.42
N ALA A 288 47.71 29.56 8.42
CA ALA A 288 47.35 29.35 7.02
C ALA A 288 46.73 27.96 6.77
N LYS A 289 47.28 26.91 7.41
CA LYS A 289 46.79 25.53 7.33
C LYS A 289 45.37 25.38 7.91
N GLU A 290 45.10 25.90 9.11
CA GLU A 290 43.76 25.84 9.70
C GLU A 290 42.73 26.65 8.90
N VAL A 291 43.10 27.84 8.39
CA VAL A 291 42.20 28.64 7.52
C VAL A 291 41.87 27.88 6.23
N GLN A 292 42.83 27.14 5.67
CA GLN A 292 42.60 26.29 4.50
C GLN A 292 41.69 25.09 4.84
N THR A 293 41.88 24.42 5.98
CA THR A 293 40.99 23.35 6.46
C THR A 293 39.56 23.84 6.70
N LEU A 294 39.38 25.08 7.19
CA LEU A 294 38.06 25.71 7.32
C LEU A 294 37.43 26.02 5.95
N ARG A 295 38.20 26.46 4.95
CA ARG A 295 37.72 26.65 3.56
C ARG A 295 37.22 25.35 2.95
N GLU A 296 37.99 24.27 3.11
CA GLU A 296 37.61 22.91 2.67
C GLU A 296 36.35 22.42 3.39
N SER A 297 36.19 22.80 4.66
CA SER A 297 35.00 22.56 5.48
C SER A 297 33.82 23.51 5.18
N LYS A 298 33.76 24.11 3.98
CA LYS A 298 32.71 25.02 3.48
C LYS A 298 32.57 26.38 4.18
N PHE A 299 33.56 26.83 4.96
CA PHE A 299 33.53 28.16 5.54
C PHE A 299 34.18 29.21 4.63
N LYS A 300 33.61 30.42 4.61
CA LYS A 300 34.23 31.61 4.02
C LYS A 300 34.95 32.37 5.15
N PRO A 301 36.29 32.43 5.19
CA PRO A 301 36.96 33.32 6.12
C PRO A 301 36.63 34.78 5.80
N LEU A 302 36.39 35.54 6.85
CA LEU A 302 36.02 36.95 6.81
C LEU A 302 37.17 37.83 7.30
N GLU A 303 37.76 37.45 8.43
CA GLU A 303 38.75 38.24 9.15
C GLU A 303 39.70 37.31 9.92
N GLN A 304 40.97 37.71 10.02
CA GLN A 304 41.98 37.06 10.85
C GLN A 304 42.80 38.15 11.55
N ILE A 305 43.02 38.00 12.85
CA ILE A 305 43.83 38.92 13.65
C ILE A 305 44.71 38.16 14.64
N THR A 306 45.97 38.58 14.80
CA THR A 306 46.86 38.06 15.84
C THR A 306 46.53 38.68 17.20
N LEU A 307 46.71 37.94 18.29
CA LEU A 307 46.35 38.39 19.64
C LEU A 307 47.50 39.07 20.42
N GLU A 308 48.57 39.45 19.73
CA GLU A 308 49.65 40.23 20.34
C GLU A 308 49.18 41.66 20.66
N PRO A 309 49.59 42.27 21.79
CA PRO A 309 50.58 41.78 22.76
C PRO A 309 50.00 40.93 23.92
N TYR A 310 48.72 40.53 23.87
CA TYR A 310 48.04 39.85 24.98
C TYR A 310 48.37 38.36 25.08
N GLU A 311 48.39 37.65 23.94
CA GLU A 311 48.66 36.21 23.83
C GLU A 311 49.59 35.97 22.64
N ARG A 312 50.80 35.44 22.91
CA ARG A 312 51.78 35.06 21.86
C ARG A 312 51.33 33.81 21.11
N ASP A 313 51.69 33.69 19.84
CA ASP A 313 51.41 32.54 18.97
C ASP A 313 49.92 32.17 18.85
N HIS A 314 49.02 33.14 19.07
CA HIS A 314 47.57 32.99 18.92
C HIS A 314 47.02 33.92 17.83
N ALA A 315 46.07 33.40 17.06
CA ALA A 315 45.27 34.17 16.12
C ALA A 315 43.78 33.87 16.31
N MET A 316 42.95 34.90 16.19
CA MET A 316 41.49 34.77 16.10
C MET A 316 41.09 34.84 14.64
N VAL A 317 40.28 33.88 14.19
CA VAL A 317 39.74 33.83 12.83
C VAL A 317 38.21 33.84 12.90
N CYS A 318 37.60 34.76 12.17
CA CYS A 318 36.17 34.82 11.95
C CYS A 318 35.84 34.25 10.57
N VAL A 319 34.90 33.31 10.52
CA VAL A 319 34.42 32.69 9.28
C VAL A 319 32.89 32.63 9.25
N SER A 320 32.27 32.77 8.08
CA SER A 320 30.85 32.47 7.89
C SER A 320 30.66 31.08 7.26
N ARG A 321 29.62 30.37 7.70
CA ARG A 321 29.10 29.23 6.94
C ARG A 321 28.53 29.77 5.64
N ARG A 322 29.00 29.28 4.48
CA ARG A 322 28.35 29.62 3.21
C ARG A 322 26.86 29.28 3.31
N GLU A 323 26.00 30.16 2.83
CA GLU A 323 24.70 29.72 2.36
C GLU A 323 24.98 28.71 1.24
N GLU A 324 24.56 27.46 1.46
CA GLU A 324 24.12 26.67 0.32
C GLU A 324 22.86 27.39 -0.15
N ASP A 325 22.98 28.14 -1.26
CA ASP A 325 21.90 28.23 -2.23
C ASP A 325 21.46 26.79 -2.42
N LEU A 326 20.34 26.42 -1.80
CA LEU A 326 19.71 25.14 -2.04
C LEU A 326 19.45 25.13 -3.55
N PRO A 327 20.03 24.20 -4.33
CA PRO A 327 19.72 24.14 -5.75
C PRO A 327 18.24 23.79 -5.83
N LEU A 328 17.41 24.79 -6.11
CA LEU A 328 16.02 24.61 -6.45
C LEU A 328 16.02 23.69 -7.67
N HIS A 329 15.52 22.48 -7.45
CA HIS A 329 15.42 21.41 -8.43
C HIS A 329 16.75 20.98 -9.08
N TYR A 330 17.33 19.89 -8.54
CA TYR A 330 17.67 18.73 -9.36
C TYR A 330 17.73 17.44 -8.52
N MET A 331 17.18 16.32 -9.02
CA MET A 331 17.60 14.98 -8.57
C MET A 331 18.89 14.60 -9.30
N ASN A 332 20.01 15.21 -8.94
CA ASN A 332 21.32 14.63 -9.28
C ASN A 332 21.57 13.41 -8.39
N GLU A 333 22.28 12.42 -8.93
CA GLU A 333 22.52 11.12 -8.27
C GLU A 333 23.16 11.25 -6.89
N ASP A 334 23.95 12.31 -6.67
CA ASP A 334 24.60 12.57 -5.40
C ASP A 334 23.61 12.95 -4.27
N ILE A 335 22.40 13.42 -4.60
CA ILE A 335 21.34 13.65 -3.59
C ILE A 335 20.61 12.35 -3.24
N ALA A 336 20.52 11.38 -4.17
CA ALA A 336 20.13 10.01 -3.83
C ALA A 336 21.19 9.36 -2.92
N ARG A 337 22.48 9.61 -3.17
CA ARG A 337 23.61 9.10 -2.35
C ARG A 337 23.68 9.69 -0.94
N ARG A 338 23.27 10.96 -0.73
CA ARG A 338 23.25 11.64 0.59
C ARG A 338 22.13 11.17 1.55
N ARG A 339 21.59 9.95 1.38
CA ARG A 339 20.71 9.32 2.38
C ARG A 339 21.44 8.52 3.45
N VAL A 340 22.75 8.30 3.30
CA VAL A 340 23.63 7.68 4.31
C VAL A 340 24.56 8.70 4.93
N ALA A 341 24.50 8.86 6.25
CA ALA A 341 25.46 9.66 6.99
C ALA A 341 26.70 8.81 7.31
N ARG A 342 27.78 8.94 6.51
CA ARG A 342 29.06 8.28 6.82
C ARG A 342 29.76 8.96 8.00
N PRO A 343 30.18 8.21 9.04
CA PRO A 343 31.35 8.62 9.82
C PRO A 343 32.60 8.46 8.93
N GLN A 344 33.45 9.48 8.86
CA GLN A 344 34.72 9.38 8.13
C GLN A 344 35.72 8.53 8.93
N GLY A 345 36.15 7.42 8.32
CA GLY A 345 37.30 6.62 8.71
C GLY A 345 38.11 6.32 7.45
N GLY A 346 39.43 6.48 7.51
CA GLY A 346 40.24 6.71 6.31
C GLY A 346 40.73 5.47 5.55
N SER A 347 40.97 5.67 4.26
CA SER A 347 42.11 5.17 3.49
C SER A 347 42.27 6.09 2.27
N GLY A 348 43.47 6.59 1.98
CA GLY A 348 43.64 7.74 1.08
C GLY A 348 44.15 7.44 -0.33
N GLN A 349 44.48 8.57 -1.00
CA GLN A 349 45.42 8.75 -2.11
C GLN A 349 44.92 8.60 -3.57
N TYR A 350 45.28 9.63 -4.37
CA TYR A 350 45.20 9.78 -5.84
C TYR A 350 43.78 9.91 -6.46
N ASP A 351 43.48 10.84 -7.39
CA ASP A 351 44.29 11.83 -8.13
C ASP A 351 43.57 13.18 -8.32
N GLU A 352 44.34 14.23 -8.59
CA GLU A 352 43.84 15.52 -9.13
C GLU A 352 43.54 15.40 -10.64
N GLN A 353 42.53 16.14 -11.14
CA GLN A 353 42.68 17.08 -12.28
C GLN A 353 41.32 17.64 -12.80
N TYR A 354 41.42 18.77 -13.50
CA TYR A 354 40.40 19.48 -14.30
C TYR A 354 39.24 20.20 -13.58
N ALA A 355 39.46 21.51 -13.35
CA ALA A 355 38.42 22.53 -13.46
C ALA A 355 38.31 23.01 -14.92
N PRO A 356 37.10 23.42 -15.36
CA PRO A 356 36.84 24.84 -15.68
C PRO A 356 35.40 25.25 -15.28
N ALA A 357 34.91 26.49 -15.36
CA ALA A 357 35.43 27.86 -15.33
C ALA A 357 34.20 28.78 -15.47
N SER A 358 34.13 29.85 -14.68
CA SER A 358 33.36 31.11 -14.90
C SER A 358 31.93 31.11 -15.51
N ALA A 359 30.98 31.66 -14.75
CA ALA A 359 30.10 32.74 -15.25
C ALA A 359 29.71 33.69 -14.10
N LYS A 360 29.63 35.00 -14.38
CA LYS A 360 29.21 36.07 -13.44
C LYS A 360 27.89 36.65 -13.91
N HIS A 361 26.98 37.00 -12.99
CA HIS A 361 26.27 38.29 -12.88
C HIS A 361 25.37 38.25 -11.63
N LYS A 362 25.41 39.24 -10.72
CA LYS A 362 24.47 40.38 -10.61
C LYS A 362 23.01 39.96 -10.86
N GLY A 363 22.05 40.06 -9.93
CA GLY A 363 22.05 40.71 -8.62
C GLY A 363 21.27 42.02 -8.67
N ASP A 364 20.00 41.96 -8.24
CA ASP A 364 19.12 43.07 -7.91
C ASP A 364 18.26 42.65 -6.71
N PHE A 365 18.16 43.53 -5.71
CA PHE A 365 17.27 43.39 -4.56
C PHE A 365 15.97 44.13 -4.86
N VAL A 366 14.82 43.52 -4.57
CA VAL A 366 13.54 44.24 -4.43
C VAL A 366 12.99 43.94 -3.04
N GLU A 367 12.95 44.98 -2.22
CA GLU A 367 12.27 45.00 -0.93
C GLU A 367 10.75 44.84 -1.12
N TYR A 368 10.14 43.96 -0.33
CA TYR A 368 8.73 44.08 0.03
C TYR A 368 8.58 43.83 1.53
N ASP A 369 8.28 44.91 2.23
CA ASP A 369 7.82 44.94 3.62
C ASP A 369 6.28 44.80 3.66
N ASP A 370 5.76 44.57 4.86
CA ASP A 370 4.33 44.49 5.23
C ASP A 370 3.57 43.25 4.69
N GLY A 371 2.67 42.61 5.42
CA GLY A 371 2.19 42.90 6.78
C GLY A 371 1.52 41.68 7.40
N GLY A 372 1.50 41.61 8.73
CA GLY A 372 1.24 40.37 9.44
C GLY A 372 -0.21 39.84 9.38
N LYS A 373 -0.33 38.52 9.24
CA LYS A 373 -1.29 37.64 9.95
C LYS A 373 -1.01 36.17 9.60
N ASP A 374 -0.53 35.39 10.57
CA ASP A 374 -0.86 33.96 10.67
C ASP A 374 -0.56 33.43 12.09
N VAL A 375 -1.50 33.72 12.98
CA VAL A 375 -1.48 33.28 14.37
C VAL A 375 -2.29 31.97 14.46
N TYR A 376 -1.57 30.86 14.67
CA TYR A 376 -2.03 29.46 14.81
C TYR A 376 -2.25 28.60 13.55
N SER A 377 -1.13 28.14 12.96
CA SER A 377 -1.08 26.85 12.25
C SER A 377 0.19 26.03 12.59
N LYS A 378 0.56 25.97 13.88
CA LYS A 378 1.64 25.08 14.36
C LYS A 378 1.23 23.60 14.29
N MET A 379 1.26 23.01 13.10
CA MET A 379 1.29 21.56 12.94
C MET A 379 2.51 21.02 13.69
N ARG A 380 2.26 20.17 14.70
CA ARG A 380 3.31 19.41 15.38
C ARG A 380 3.97 18.50 14.37
N ALA A 381 5.24 18.76 14.04
CA ALA A 381 6.07 17.81 13.32
C ALA A 381 6.22 16.52 14.15
N ALA A 382 5.46 15.48 13.81
CA ALA A 382 5.50 14.19 14.46
C ALA A 382 6.85 13.51 14.18
N LYS A 383 7.72 13.46 15.19
CA LYS A 383 8.99 12.71 15.13
C LYS A 383 8.71 11.21 15.36
N GLY A 384 8.18 10.54 14.33
CA GLY A 384 8.08 9.08 14.29
C GLY A 384 9.45 8.39 14.09
N PRO A 385 9.51 7.04 14.17
CA PRO A 385 10.67 6.27 13.75
C PRO A 385 11.01 6.49 12.27
N ALA A 386 12.25 6.20 11.88
CA ALA A 386 12.71 6.32 10.50
C ALA A 386 12.23 5.15 9.63
N GLY A 387 10.98 5.19 9.16
CA GLY A 387 10.48 4.27 8.12
C GLY A 387 11.10 4.51 6.74
N SER A 388 10.65 3.74 5.75
CA SER A 388 11.16 3.73 4.36
C SER A 388 10.61 4.82 3.43
N GLY A 389 9.49 5.46 3.78
CA GLY A 389 8.78 6.41 2.91
C GLY A 389 9.53 7.70 2.50
N ARG A 390 8.93 8.46 1.58
CA ARG A 390 9.40 9.80 1.16
C ARG A 390 8.88 10.90 2.11
N VAL A 391 9.77 11.76 2.60
CA VAL A 391 9.38 12.92 3.44
C VAL A 391 8.76 14.00 2.54
N HIS A 392 7.60 14.53 2.95
CA HIS A 392 6.90 15.62 2.25
C HIS A 392 7.79 16.87 2.14
N ARG A 393 7.83 17.48 0.96
CA ARG A 393 8.48 18.78 0.70
C ARG A 393 7.40 19.84 0.56
N PRO A 394 7.60 21.07 1.08
CA PRO A 394 6.68 22.17 0.80
C PRO A 394 6.59 22.41 -0.72
N PRO A 395 5.44 22.86 -1.23
CA PRO A 395 5.30 23.20 -2.65
C PRO A 395 6.29 24.31 -3.03
N PRO A 396 6.89 24.27 -4.24
CA PRO A 396 7.70 25.39 -4.72
C PRO A 396 6.83 26.65 -4.89
N PRO A 397 7.40 27.86 -4.78
CA PRO A 397 6.69 29.10 -5.11
C PRO A 397 6.25 29.09 -6.58
N PRO A 398 5.17 29.81 -6.94
CA PRO A 398 4.70 29.88 -8.32
C PRO A 398 5.85 30.37 -9.25
N PRO A 399 6.05 29.75 -10.41
CA PRO A 399 7.19 30.06 -11.27
C PRO A 399 7.03 31.44 -11.90
N THR A 400 8.08 32.25 -11.85
CA THR A 400 8.10 33.62 -12.39
C THR A 400 8.58 33.66 -13.84
N THR A 401 9.30 32.63 -14.28
CA THR A 401 9.78 32.48 -15.66
C THR A 401 9.38 31.14 -16.28
N ILE A 402 9.38 31.06 -17.62
CA ILE A 402 9.13 29.80 -18.35
C ILE A 402 10.23 28.76 -18.03
N GLY A 403 11.47 29.20 -17.81
CA GLY A 403 12.57 28.33 -17.38
C GLY A 403 12.31 27.70 -16.02
N GLU A 404 11.89 28.51 -15.04
CA GLU A 404 11.46 28.01 -13.73
C GLU A 404 10.24 27.09 -13.82
N PHE A 405 9.23 27.42 -14.64
CA PHE A 405 8.06 26.57 -14.84
C PHE A 405 8.46 25.19 -15.36
N ILE A 406 9.33 25.13 -16.37
CA ILE A 406 9.86 23.87 -16.90
C ILE A 406 10.65 23.14 -15.82
N GLN A 407 11.54 23.83 -15.10
CA GLN A 407 12.41 23.24 -14.08
C GLN A 407 11.64 22.69 -12.88
N GLN A 408 10.58 23.37 -12.45
CA GLN A 408 9.65 22.90 -11.42
C GLN A 408 8.86 21.67 -11.88
N ASN A 409 8.46 21.61 -13.15
CA ASN A 409 7.65 20.52 -13.74
C ASN A 409 8.48 19.39 -14.39
N LEU A 410 9.81 19.39 -14.27
CA LEU A 410 10.70 18.35 -14.83
C LEU A 410 10.30 16.92 -14.41
N GLU A 411 9.76 16.72 -13.19
CA GLU A 411 9.28 15.40 -12.72
C GLU A 411 8.06 14.88 -13.52
N HIS A 412 7.32 15.76 -14.21
CA HIS A 412 6.12 15.44 -14.99
C HIS A 412 6.37 15.31 -16.52
N ILE A 413 7.51 15.79 -17.03
CA ILE A 413 7.83 15.73 -18.46
C ILE A 413 7.98 14.28 -18.98
N PRO A 414 8.74 13.37 -18.35
CA PRO A 414 8.81 11.98 -18.80
C PRO A 414 7.46 11.26 -18.80
N PRO A 415 6.60 11.35 -17.76
CA PRO A 415 5.23 10.86 -17.80
C PRO A 415 4.43 11.35 -19.01
N VAL A 416 4.52 12.63 -19.37
CA VAL A 416 3.81 13.18 -20.54
C VAL A 416 4.35 12.57 -21.84
N ILE A 417 5.67 12.52 -22.02
CA ILE A 417 6.30 11.88 -23.19
C ILE A 417 5.89 10.41 -23.30
N TYR A 418 5.98 9.65 -22.20
CA TYR A 418 5.56 8.26 -22.16
C TYR A 418 4.07 8.07 -22.39
N THR A 419 3.22 9.01 -21.96
CA THR A 419 1.78 8.97 -22.25
C THR A 419 1.53 9.21 -23.73
N LEU A 420 2.21 10.15 -24.38
CA LEU A 420 2.12 10.38 -25.83
C LEU A 420 2.60 9.18 -26.64
N LEU A 421 3.71 8.54 -26.25
CA LEU A 421 4.18 7.27 -26.85
C LEU A 421 3.21 6.11 -26.58
N SER A 422 2.55 6.10 -25.42
CA SER A 422 1.52 5.11 -25.06
C SER A 422 0.26 5.28 -25.92
N CYS A 423 -0.20 6.52 -26.13
CA CYS A 423 -1.25 6.86 -27.10
C CYS A 423 -0.87 6.41 -28.52
N TRP A 424 0.34 6.76 -28.98
CA TRP A 424 0.81 6.35 -30.31
C TRP A 424 0.81 4.83 -30.46
N THR A 425 1.47 4.09 -29.56
CA THR A 425 1.51 2.61 -29.63
C THR A 425 0.12 1.99 -29.60
N ARG A 426 -0.76 2.39 -28.69
CA ARG A 426 -2.06 1.71 -28.52
C ARG A 426 -3.09 2.10 -29.57
N PHE A 427 -3.11 3.35 -30.04
CA PHE A 427 -4.06 3.79 -31.08
C PHE A 427 -3.57 3.57 -32.52
N HIS A 428 -2.26 3.33 -32.74
CA HIS A 428 -1.72 3.02 -34.07
C HIS A 428 -2.49 1.86 -34.71
N ALA A 429 -3.08 2.09 -35.90
CA ALA A 429 -3.78 1.09 -36.69
C ALA A 429 -4.87 0.28 -35.92
N ILE A 430 -5.53 0.88 -34.93
CA ILE A 430 -6.49 0.18 -34.04
C ILE A 430 -7.77 -0.31 -34.76
N GLY A 431 -8.13 0.35 -35.86
CA GLY A 431 -9.22 -0.04 -36.76
C GLY A 431 -8.78 -0.85 -37.99
N ALA A 432 -7.52 -1.31 -38.07
CA ALA A 432 -7.02 -1.98 -39.26
C ALA A 432 -7.66 -3.36 -39.50
N SER A 433 -7.97 -4.10 -38.43
CA SER A 433 -8.80 -5.29 -38.52
C SER A 433 -10.24 -4.95 -38.21
N ASP A 434 -11.09 -5.18 -39.21
CA ASP A 434 -12.54 -5.07 -39.19
C ASP A 434 -13.22 -6.37 -38.75
N LEU A 435 -12.46 -7.34 -38.21
CA LEU A 435 -12.98 -8.60 -37.68
C LEU A 435 -13.16 -8.54 -36.17
N VAL A 436 -14.13 -9.30 -35.67
CA VAL A 436 -14.33 -9.58 -34.24
C VAL A 436 -13.22 -10.51 -33.73
N ILE A 437 -12.39 -10.00 -32.82
CA ILE A 437 -11.20 -10.68 -32.30
C ILE A 437 -11.52 -11.57 -31.08
N TRP A 438 -10.60 -12.45 -30.71
CA TRP A 438 -10.67 -13.32 -29.52
C TRP A 438 -11.15 -12.56 -28.28
N ASP A 439 -12.13 -13.15 -27.58
CA ASP A 439 -12.92 -12.62 -26.43
C ASP A 439 -13.65 -11.27 -26.62
N GLU A 440 -13.34 -10.47 -27.64
CA GLU A 440 -14.17 -9.33 -28.06
C GLU A 440 -15.56 -9.79 -28.54
N ALA A 441 -15.67 -11.03 -29.04
CA ALA A 441 -16.94 -11.72 -29.24
C ALA A 441 -17.82 -11.79 -27.96
N HIS A 442 -17.21 -12.16 -26.82
CA HIS A 442 -17.91 -12.30 -25.54
C HIS A 442 -18.20 -10.92 -24.91
N PHE A 443 -17.18 -10.07 -24.79
CA PHE A 443 -17.32 -8.80 -24.06
C PHE A 443 -18.07 -7.72 -24.85
N GLY A 444 -17.97 -7.71 -26.18
CA GLY A 444 -18.82 -6.87 -27.04
C GLY A 444 -20.30 -7.24 -26.93
N LYS A 445 -20.62 -8.54 -26.94
CA LYS A 445 -21.98 -9.06 -26.70
C LYS A 445 -22.51 -8.66 -25.32
N PHE A 446 -21.70 -8.78 -24.27
CA PHE A 446 -22.08 -8.32 -22.93
C PHE A 446 -22.26 -6.80 -22.83
N GLY A 447 -21.50 -6.01 -23.60
CA GLY A 447 -21.74 -4.57 -23.77
C GLY A 447 -23.10 -4.27 -24.42
N SER A 448 -23.45 -5.05 -25.45
CA SER A 448 -24.71 -4.95 -26.18
C SER A 448 -25.93 -5.19 -25.28
N TYR A 449 -25.85 -6.16 -24.36
CA TYR A 449 -26.92 -6.42 -23.39
C TYR A 449 -27.18 -5.23 -22.44
N TYR A 450 -26.17 -4.43 -22.07
CA TYR A 450 -26.41 -3.20 -21.29
C TYR A 450 -27.13 -2.11 -22.07
N LEU A 451 -26.91 -2.03 -23.38
CA LEU A 451 -27.61 -1.09 -24.27
C LEU A 451 -29.06 -1.51 -24.50
N LYS A 452 -29.28 -2.80 -24.78
CA LYS A 452 -30.60 -3.45 -24.88
C LYS A 452 -31.36 -3.55 -23.55
N ARG A 453 -30.65 -3.41 -22.41
CA ARG A 453 -31.15 -3.61 -21.04
C ARG A 453 -31.64 -5.03 -20.73
N GLU A 454 -31.17 -6.01 -21.49
CA GLU A 454 -31.50 -7.43 -21.36
C GLU A 454 -30.62 -8.10 -20.30
N PHE A 455 -31.23 -8.87 -19.39
CA PHE A 455 -30.45 -9.57 -18.36
C PHE A 455 -29.66 -10.76 -18.94
N TYR A 456 -28.38 -10.83 -18.57
CA TYR A 456 -27.49 -11.92 -18.92
C TYR A 456 -26.70 -12.40 -17.69
N PHE A 457 -26.22 -13.64 -17.77
CA PHE A 457 -25.38 -14.26 -16.74
C PHE A 457 -23.96 -14.44 -17.28
N ASP A 458 -22.96 -14.18 -16.44
CA ASP A 458 -21.54 -14.39 -16.74
C ASP A 458 -20.74 -14.51 -15.43
N VAL A 459 -19.60 -15.19 -15.49
CA VAL A 459 -18.72 -15.48 -14.35
C VAL A 459 -17.93 -14.28 -13.83
N HIS A 460 -17.87 -13.16 -14.57
CA HIS A 460 -17.11 -11.97 -14.16
C HIS A 460 -18.00 -10.89 -13.52
N PRO A 461 -17.50 -10.19 -12.48
CA PRO A 461 -18.18 -9.01 -11.92
C PRO A 461 -18.49 -7.92 -12.97
N PRO A 462 -19.51 -7.08 -12.73
CA PRO A 462 -20.16 -6.34 -13.82
C PRO A 462 -19.43 -5.08 -14.29
N LEU A 463 -18.55 -4.45 -13.48
CA LEU A 463 -18.02 -3.11 -13.76
C LEU A 463 -17.30 -3.03 -15.10
N GLY A 464 -16.47 -4.03 -15.41
CA GLY A 464 -15.74 -4.04 -16.68
C GLY A 464 -16.67 -4.09 -17.89
N LYS A 465 -17.69 -4.95 -17.84
CA LYS A 465 -18.68 -5.09 -18.92
C LYS A 465 -19.61 -3.87 -18.99
N MET A 466 -19.91 -3.22 -17.86
CA MET A 466 -20.63 -1.93 -17.84
C MET A 466 -19.80 -0.82 -18.50
N LEU A 467 -18.49 -0.80 -18.32
CA LEU A 467 -17.59 0.15 -19.00
C LEU A 467 -17.50 -0.14 -20.52
N VAL A 468 -17.59 -1.40 -20.95
CA VAL A 468 -17.77 -1.74 -22.39
C VAL A 468 -19.11 -1.23 -22.92
N GLY A 469 -20.21 -1.43 -22.18
CA GLY A 469 -21.52 -0.87 -22.53
C GLY A 469 -21.52 0.66 -22.58
N LEU A 470 -20.82 1.32 -21.66
CA LEU A 470 -20.63 2.77 -21.65
C LEU A 470 -19.81 3.25 -22.86
N ALA A 471 -18.75 2.52 -23.24
CA ALA A 471 -17.99 2.81 -24.46
C ALA A 471 -18.87 2.65 -25.72
N GLY A 472 -19.75 1.65 -25.76
CA GLY A 472 -20.77 1.53 -26.82
C GLY A 472 -21.73 2.72 -26.86
N LEU A 473 -22.28 3.12 -25.71
CA LEU A 473 -23.21 4.26 -25.62
C LEU A 473 -22.54 5.57 -26.08
N LEU A 474 -21.31 5.82 -25.64
CA LEU A 474 -20.56 7.03 -26.00
C LEU A 474 -20.07 7.04 -27.45
N SER A 475 -19.93 5.88 -28.11
CA SER A 475 -19.61 5.79 -29.53
C SER A 475 -20.84 5.88 -30.45
N GLY A 476 -22.06 5.90 -29.88
CA GLY A 476 -23.31 5.88 -30.64
C GLY A 476 -23.75 4.48 -31.09
N TYR A 477 -23.21 3.42 -30.52
CA TYR A 477 -23.68 2.05 -30.75
C TYR A 477 -25.00 1.81 -30.00
N ASP A 478 -25.94 1.12 -30.66
CA ASP A 478 -27.30 0.85 -30.18
C ASP A 478 -27.47 -0.53 -29.51
N GLY A 479 -26.46 -1.41 -29.60
CA GLY A 479 -26.53 -2.79 -29.09
C GLY A 479 -27.12 -3.80 -30.08
N SER A 480 -27.47 -3.41 -31.30
CA SER A 480 -28.15 -4.27 -32.28
C SER A 480 -27.35 -5.51 -32.67
N TYR A 481 -26.11 -5.32 -33.13
CA TYR A 481 -25.18 -6.34 -33.62
C TYR A 481 -24.91 -7.48 -32.61
N ASP A 482 -24.88 -8.73 -33.09
CA ASP A 482 -24.46 -9.90 -32.31
C ASP A 482 -22.98 -10.21 -32.60
N PHE A 483 -22.12 -10.04 -31.60
CA PHE A 483 -20.67 -10.18 -31.75
C PHE A 483 -20.27 -11.66 -31.89
N LYS A 484 -20.13 -12.14 -33.12
CA LYS A 484 -19.69 -13.50 -33.42
C LYS A 484 -18.20 -13.54 -33.77
N SER A 485 -17.50 -14.53 -33.24
CA SER A 485 -16.04 -14.67 -33.41
C SER A 485 -15.63 -14.77 -34.88
N GLY A 486 -14.71 -13.90 -35.32
CA GLY A 486 -14.18 -13.89 -36.67
C GLY A 486 -15.10 -13.34 -37.76
N GLU A 487 -16.32 -12.88 -37.44
CA GLU A 487 -17.15 -12.16 -38.40
C GLU A 487 -16.65 -10.71 -38.58
N LYS A 488 -16.96 -10.12 -39.74
CA LYS A 488 -16.66 -8.73 -40.06
C LYS A 488 -17.70 -7.78 -39.45
N TYR A 489 -17.23 -6.66 -38.90
CA TYR A 489 -18.08 -5.57 -38.41
C TYR A 489 -18.87 -4.91 -39.55
N PRO A 490 -20.19 -4.74 -39.40
CA PRO A 490 -20.98 -3.90 -40.29
C PRO A 490 -20.62 -2.41 -40.15
N ASP A 491 -20.79 -1.63 -41.23
CA ASP A 491 -20.42 -0.20 -41.28
C ASP A 491 -21.11 0.68 -40.22
N HIS A 492 -22.26 0.25 -39.70
CA HIS A 492 -23.00 0.97 -38.65
C HIS A 492 -22.47 0.72 -37.23
N VAL A 493 -21.55 -0.23 -37.03
CA VAL A 493 -21.00 -0.55 -35.70
C VAL A 493 -19.72 0.27 -35.46
N PRO A 494 -19.68 1.23 -34.52
CA PRO A 494 -18.53 2.11 -34.30
C PRO A 494 -17.42 1.43 -33.47
N PHE A 495 -17.00 0.22 -33.88
CA PHE A 495 -16.03 -0.62 -33.17
C PHE A 495 -14.67 0.08 -32.95
N VAL A 496 -14.24 0.91 -33.90
CA VAL A 496 -12.99 1.69 -33.79
C VAL A 496 -13.05 2.66 -32.61
N ALA A 497 -14.16 3.38 -32.43
CA ALA A 497 -14.34 4.30 -31.31
C ALA A 497 -14.43 3.56 -29.97
N MET A 498 -15.10 2.40 -29.94
CA MET A 498 -15.13 1.52 -28.76
C MET A 498 -13.72 1.06 -28.38
N ARG A 499 -12.94 0.53 -29.35
CA ARG A 499 -11.56 0.10 -29.14
C ARG A 499 -10.67 1.24 -28.64
N VAL A 500 -10.78 2.45 -29.21
CA VAL A 500 -10.03 3.64 -28.73
C VAL A 500 -10.35 3.97 -27.27
N MET A 501 -11.63 4.05 -26.90
CA MET A 501 -12.04 4.36 -25.52
C MET A 501 -11.57 3.31 -24.51
N LEU A 502 -11.58 2.03 -24.90
CA LEU A 502 -11.12 0.94 -24.03
C LEU A 502 -9.58 0.86 -23.97
N ALA A 503 -8.89 1.20 -25.06
CA ALA A 503 -7.44 1.31 -25.09
C ALA A 503 -6.90 2.46 -24.23
N CYS A 504 -7.70 3.48 -23.87
CA CYS A 504 -7.32 4.51 -22.89
C CYS A 504 -6.91 3.93 -21.53
N PHE A 505 -7.53 2.83 -21.07
CA PHE A 505 -7.08 2.14 -19.85
C PHE A 505 -5.68 1.54 -20.03
N GLY A 506 -5.42 0.94 -21.19
CA GLY A 506 -4.09 0.53 -21.61
C GLY A 506 -3.09 1.68 -21.64
N VAL A 507 -3.50 2.86 -22.13
CA VAL A 507 -2.65 4.06 -22.21
C VAL A 507 -2.17 4.46 -20.81
N GLY A 508 -3.10 4.50 -19.86
CA GLY A 508 -2.86 4.87 -18.46
C GLY A 508 -1.92 3.94 -17.69
N MET A 509 -1.72 2.69 -18.14
CA MET A 509 -0.78 1.75 -17.50
C MET A 509 0.67 2.28 -17.49
N VAL A 510 1.10 2.95 -18.55
CA VAL A 510 2.50 3.40 -18.71
C VAL A 510 2.87 4.52 -17.71
N PRO A 511 2.12 5.64 -17.60
CA PRO A 511 2.41 6.65 -16.58
C PRO A 511 2.22 6.11 -15.16
N LEU A 512 1.27 5.20 -14.91
CA LEU A 512 1.15 4.50 -13.61
C LEU A 512 2.40 3.67 -13.29
N GLY A 513 2.99 2.99 -14.29
CA GLY A 513 4.26 2.28 -14.16
C GLY A 513 5.40 3.20 -13.72
N TRP A 514 5.56 4.34 -14.39
CA TRP A 514 6.53 5.38 -14.00
C TRP A 514 6.30 5.89 -12.58
N TYR A 515 5.09 6.37 -12.27
CA TYR A 515 4.82 6.98 -10.97
C TYR A 515 4.93 5.97 -9.83
N THR A 516 4.59 4.70 -10.06
CA THR A 516 4.82 3.63 -9.06
C THR A 516 6.32 3.41 -8.81
N ALA A 517 7.17 3.40 -9.84
CA ALA A 517 8.62 3.28 -9.66
C ALA A 517 9.21 4.48 -8.88
N VAL A 518 8.71 5.70 -9.14
CA VAL A 518 9.10 6.91 -8.40
C VAL A 518 8.66 6.85 -6.93
N GLU A 519 7.45 6.36 -6.64
CA GLU A 519 6.95 6.21 -5.27
C GLU A 519 7.59 5.04 -4.52
N LEU A 520 7.99 3.97 -5.22
CA LEU A 520 8.87 2.92 -4.69
C LEU A 520 10.30 3.42 -4.42
N GLY A 521 10.64 4.67 -4.77
CA GLY A 521 11.93 5.29 -4.46
C GLY A 521 13.10 4.75 -5.28
N MET A 522 12.83 4.20 -6.47
CA MET A 522 13.86 3.75 -7.41
C MET A 522 14.64 4.93 -8.02
N SER A 523 15.84 4.67 -8.55
CA SER A 523 16.60 5.67 -9.29
C SER A 523 15.92 6.07 -10.61
N TRP A 524 16.23 7.26 -11.11
CA TRP A 524 15.70 7.80 -12.37
C TRP A 524 15.85 6.84 -13.56
N ARG A 525 17.00 6.15 -13.68
CA ARG A 525 17.26 5.16 -14.74
C ARG A 525 16.36 3.93 -14.58
N ALA A 526 16.10 3.48 -13.35
CA ALA A 526 15.16 2.40 -13.08
C ALA A 526 13.70 2.81 -13.35
N CYS A 527 13.29 4.05 -13.06
CA CYS A 527 11.96 4.58 -13.42
C CYS A 527 11.74 4.56 -14.95
N HIS A 528 12.74 5.00 -15.73
CA HIS A 528 12.72 4.89 -17.20
C HIS A 528 12.63 3.43 -17.66
N LEU A 529 13.37 2.52 -17.02
CA LEU A 529 13.37 1.10 -17.34
C LEU A 529 11.97 0.47 -17.12
N VAL A 530 11.32 0.73 -15.98
CA VAL A 530 9.94 0.28 -15.73
C VAL A 530 8.96 0.84 -16.76
N ALA A 531 9.01 2.15 -17.02
CA ALA A 531 8.11 2.79 -17.99
C ALA A 531 8.30 2.23 -19.41
N LEU A 532 9.54 2.01 -19.85
CA LEU A 532 9.85 1.39 -21.14
C LEU A 532 9.38 -0.07 -21.20
N MET A 533 9.56 -0.86 -20.16
CA MET A 533 9.10 -2.25 -20.13
C MET A 533 7.56 -2.34 -20.17
N VAL A 534 6.83 -1.41 -19.53
CA VAL A 534 5.35 -1.35 -19.61
C VAL A 534 4.85 -0.78 -20.96
N LEU A 535 5.63 0.08 -21.61
CA LEU A 535 5.33 0.64 -22.93
C LEU A 535 5.58 -0.36 -24.07
N LEU A 536 6.70 -1.10 -24.00
CA LEU A 536 7.29 -1.89 -25.09
C LEU A 536 7.09 -3.41 -24.95
N ASP A 537 6.27 -3.86 -23.99
CA ASP A 537 5.82 -5.26 -23.99
C ASP A 537 4.69 -5.47 -25.02
N VAL A 538 4.94 -6.39 -25.95
CA VAL A 538 4.03 -6.68 -27.06
C VAL A 538 2.73 -7.36 -26.58
N ALA A 539 2.73 -8.10 -25.47
CA ALA A 539 1.50 -8.72 -24.95
C ALA A 539 0.59 -7.73 -24.21
N TRP A 540 1.14 -6.85 -23.36
CA TRP A 540 0.37 -5.74 -22.78
C TRP A 540 -0.16 -4.80 -23.86
N LEU A 541 0.60 -4.55 -24.91
CA LEU A 541 0.13 -3.78 -26.07
C LEU A 541 -1.02 -4.52 -26.78
N CYS A 542 -0.85 -5.79 -27.14
CA CYS A 542 -1.86 -6.56 -27.88
C CYS A 542 -3.19 -6.65 -27.11
N ILE A 543 -3.17 -7.06 -25.83
CA ILE A 543 -4.40 -7.25 -25.03
C ILE A 543 -5.15 -5.94 -24.76
N SER A 544 -4.47 -4.80 -24.82
CA SER A 544 -5.07 -3.49 -24.49
C SER A 544 -5.64 -2.72 -25.68
N ARG A 545 -5.58 -3.26 -26.90
CA ARG A 545 -6.09 -2.62 -28.13
C ARG A 545 -7.54 -2.98 -28.49
N PHE A 546 -8.11 -4.02 -27.91
CA PHE A 546 -9.39 -4.61 -28.31
C PHE A 546 -10.48 -4.46 -27.24
N ILE A 547 -11.73 -4.80 -27.55
CA ILE A 547 -12.87 -4.73 -26.62
C ILE A 547 -12.77 -5.90 -25.61
N LEU A 548 -11.87 -5.75 -24.63
CA LEU A 548 -11.52 -6.75 -23.63
C LEU A 548 -11.57 -6.16 -22.21
N LEU A 549 -11.83 -7.01 -21.20
CA LEU A 549 -11.81 -6.58 -19.80
C LEU A 549 -10.39 -6.46 -19.21
N ASP A 550 -9.42 -7.17 -19.79
CA ASP A 550 -8.09 -7.27 -19.21
C ASP A 550 -7.32 -5.93 -19.24
N SER A 551 -7.63 -5.02 -20.17
CA SER A 551 -7.09 -3.64 -20.17
C SER A 551 -7.48 -2.87 -18.90
N MET A 552 -8.75 -2.98 -18.48
CA MET A 552 -9.27 -2.37 -17.26
C MET A 552 -8.74 -3.06 -16.01
N LEU A 553 -8.67 -4.39 -16.02
CA LEU A 553 -8.10 -5.19 -14.93
C LEU A 553 -6.66 -4.79 -14.66
N LEU A 554 -5.84 -4.71 -15.71
CA LEU A 554 -4.45 -4.28 -15.64
C LEU A 554 -4.35 -2.85 -15.11
N PHE A 555 -5.12 -1.91 -15.68
CA PHE A 555 -5.14 -0.53 -15.22
C PHE A 555 -5.48 -0.40 -13.71
N PHE A 556 -6.57 -1.02 -13.24
CA PHE A 556 -6.95 -0.94 -11.83
C PHE A 556 -6.01 -1.76 -10.91
N THR A 557 -5.33 -2.79 -11.42
CA THR A 557 -4.27 -3.50 -10.66
C THR A 557 -3.08 -2.56 -10.44
N LEU A 558 -2.57 -1.94 -11.51
CA LEU A 558 -1.47 -0.96 -11.44
C LEU A 558 -1.85 0.26 -10.58
N LEU A 559 -3.07 0.77 -10.72
CA LEU A 559 -3.59 1.87 -9.90
C LEU A 559 -3.63 1.50 -8.41
N THR A 560 -4.00 0.25 -8.08
CA THR A 560 -4.04 -0.22 -6.68
C THR A 560 -2.63 -0.26 -6.08
N VAL A 561 -1.62 -0.72 -6.83
CA VAL A 561 -0.21 -0.72 -6.39
C VAL A 561 0.34 0.71 -6.27
N PHE A 562 -0.03 1.61 -7.19
CA PHE A 562 0.31 3.03 -7.11
C PHE A 562 -0.29 3.70 -5.85
N CYS A 563 -1.58 3.51 -5.59
CA CYS A 563 -2.24 4.06 -4.42
C CYS A 563 -1.66 3.49 -3.11
N LEU A 564 -1.30 2.19 -3.09
CA LEU A 564 -0.61 1.55 -1.98
C LEU A 564 0.76 2.18 -1.68
N THR A 565 1.58 2.43 -2.71
CA THR A 565 2.91 3.02 -2.53
C THR A 565 2.84 4.50 -2.13
N LYS A 566 1.87 5.26 -2.66
CA LYS A 566 1.51 6.61 -2.17
C LYS A 566 1.08 6.61 -0.71
N PHE A 567 0.21 5.69 -0.31
CA PHE A 567 -0.25 5.53 1.07
C PHE A 567 0.92 5.19 2.01
N HIS A 568 1.78 4.26 1.62
CA HIS A 568 3.01 3.92 2.35
C HIS A 568 3.92 5.14 2.54
N ASN A 569 4.11 5.98 1.52
CA ASN A 569 4.96 7.17 1.65
C ASN A 569 4.43 8.19 2.67
N GLN A 570 3.12 8.24 2.91
CA GLN A 570 2.51 9.12 3.91
C GLN A 570 2.50 8.55 5.35
N GLN A 571 3.15 7.41 5.60
CA GLN A 571 3.17 6.74 6.92
C GLN A 571 3.67 7.63 8.09
N TYR A 572 4.51 8.64 7.82
CA TYR A 572 5.08 9.53 8.85
C TYR A 572 4.09 10.57 9.39
N GLN A 573 3.02 10.87 8.63
CA GLN A 573 1.98 11.81 9.02
C GLN A 573 0.62 11.09 9.05
N PRO A 574 0.46 10.11 9.96
CA PRO A 574 -0.78 9.36 10.07
C PRO A 574 -1.96 10.29 10.36
N PHE A 575 -3.11 9.99 9.76
CA PHE A 575 -4.35 10.78 9.86
C PHE A 575 -4.28 12.20 9.27
N SER A 576 -3.25 12.55 8.49
CA SER A 576 -3.29 13.75 7.64
C SER A 576 -4.37 13.64 6.55
N PHE A 577 -4.72 14.76 5.91
CA PHE A 577 -5.64 14.77 4.78
C PHE A 577 -5.12 13.90 3.61
N ASP A 578 -3.84 14.01 3.27
CA ASP A 578 -3.19 13.17 2.26
C ASP A 578 -3.25 11.68 2.63
N TRP A 579 -2.96 11.34 3.90
CA TRP A 579 -2.98 9.97 4.37
C TRP A 579 -4.37 9.34 4.23
N TRP A 580 -5.43 10.08 4.61
CA TRP A 580 -6.82 9.65 4.41
C TRP A 580 -7.20 9.58 2.93
N SER A 581 -6.74 10.52 2.11
CA SER A 581 -7.02 10.54 0.67
C SER A 581 -6.42 9.33 -0.03
N TRP A 582 -5.14 9.03 0.16
CA TRP A 582 -4.48 7.87 -0.46
C TRP A 582 -4.99 6.54 0.09
N LEU A 583 -5.33 6.47 1.38
CA LEU A 583 -6.00 5.30 1.96
C LEU A 583 -7.38 5.06 1.31
N THR A 584 -8.16 6.12 1.10
CA THR A 584 -9.48 6.07 0.46
C THR A 584 -9.37 5.70 -1.02
N PHE A 585 -8.43 6.29 -1.77
CA PHE A 585 -8.17 5.93 -3.17
C PHE A 585 -7.67 4.48 -3.33
N THR A 586 -6.89 3.97 -2.38
CA THR A 586 -6.53 2.54 -2.34
C THR A 586 -7.80 1.68 -2.20
N GLY A 587 -8.70 2.05 -1.29
CA GLY A 587 -10.01 1.40 -1.12
C GLY A 587 -10.90 1.42 -2.36
N LEU A 588 -11.05 2.59 -3.00
CA LEU A 588 -11.81 2.74 -4.24
C LEU A 588 -11.21 1.88 -5.37
N SER A 589 -9.88 1.88 -5.51
CA SER A 589 -9.17 1.09 -6.52
C SER A 589 -9.34 -0.43 -6.30
N ILE A 590 -9.30 -0.90 -5.05
CA ILE A 590 -9.62 -2.29 -4.68
C ILE A 590 -11.07 -2.63 -5.07
N GLY A 591 -12.01 -1.72 -4.78
CA GLY A 591 -13.41 -1.87 -5.19
C GLY A 591 -13.56 -2.00 -6.70
N CYS A 592 -12.88 -1.14 -7.47
CA CYS A 592 -12.91 -1.20 -8.94
C CYS A 592 -12.28 -2.48 -9.50
N VAL A 593 -11.07 -2.85 -9.08
CA VAL A 593 -10.35 -4.01 -9.65
C VAL A 593 -11.10 -5.33 -9.39
N THR A 594 -11.66 -5.49 -8.18
CA THR A 594 -12.50 -6.66 -7.83
C THR A 594 -13.83 -6.67 -8.59
N SER A 595 -14.39 -5.49 -8.89
CA SER A 595 -15.62 -5.36 -9.68
C SER A 595 -15.43 -5.55 -11.19
N VAL A 596 -14.19 -5.64 -11.70
CA VAL A 596 -13.89 -5.98 -13.11
C VAL A 596 -13.70 -7.49 -13.30
N LYS A 597 -12.83 -8.13 -12.51
CA LYS A 597 -12.56 -9.58 -12.58
C LYS A 597 -12.20 -10.06 -11.17
N MET A 598 -12.67 -11.24 -10.77
CA MET A 598 -12.39 -11.81 -9.42
C MET A 598 -10.87 -11.95 -9.11
N VAL A 599 -10.02 -11.99 -10.14
CA VAL A 599 -8.55 -11.95 -10.05
C VAL A 599 -8.05 -10.71 -9.28
N GLY A 600 -8.81 -9.60 -9.25
CA GLY A 600 -8.51 -8.42 -8.43
C GLY A 600 -8.43 -8.70 -6.91
N LEU A 601 -8.94 -9.85 -6.44
CA LEU A 601 -8.74 -10.30 -5.05
C LEU A 601 -7.26 -10.59 -4.74
N PHE A 602 -6.41 -10.86 -5.74
CA PHE A 602 -4.97 -11.12 -5.51
C PHE A 602 -4.20 -9.85 -5.14
N VAL A 603 -4.45 -8.71 -5.81
CA VAL A 603 -3.89 -7.41 -5.39
C VAL A 603 -4.53 -6.92 -4.09
N THR A 604 -5.79 -7.28 -3.85
CA THR A 604 -6.45 -7.05 -2.55
C THR A 604 -5.73 -7.80 -1.43
N ALA A 605 -5.33 -9.05 -1.65
CA ALA A 605 -4.54 -9.83 -0.69
C ALA A 605 -3.13 -9.23 -0.46
N LEU A 606 -2.49 -8.66 -1.49
CA LEU A 606 -1.22 -7.95 -1.33
C LEU A 606 -1.37 -6.74 -0.39
N VAL A 607 -2.37 -5.89 -0.64
CA VAL A 607 -2.69 -4.75 0.24
C VAL A 607 -3.05 -5.23 1.64
N GLY A 608 -3.80 -6.33 1.76
CA GLY A 608 -4.18 -6.94 3.03
C GLY A 608 -2.99 -7.40 3.86
N ILE A 609 -2.06 -8.16 3.29
CA ILE A 609 -0.85 -8.64 3.99
C ILE A 609 0.05 -7.46 4.36
N TYR A 610 0.27 -6.50 3.46
CA TYR A 610 1.00 -5.28 3.79
C TYR A 610 0.34 -4.52 4.95
N THR A 611 -0.99 -4.45 4.98
CA THR A 611 -1.76 -3.78 6.04
C THR A 611 -1.65 -4.50 7.37
N VAL A 612 -1.60 -5.84 7.37
CA VAL A 612 -1.37 -6.66 8.57
C VAL A 612 0.05 -6.46 9.10
N GLU A 613 1.06 -6.44 8.24
CA GLU A 613 2.45 -6.13 8.60
C GLU A 613 2.57 -4.72 9.21
N ASP A 614 2.01 -3.71 8.55
CA ASP A 614 2.03 -2.30 8.99
C ASP A 614 1.28 -2.07 10.33
N LEU A 615 0.24 -2.88 10.62
CA LEU A 615 -0.45 -2.91 11.92
C LEU A 615 0.34 -3.68 12.98
N TRP A 616 1.04 -4.74 12.62
CA TRP A 616 1.90 -5.52 13.51
C TRP A 616 3.10 -4.70 14.00
N GLU A 617 3.75 -3.95 13.11
CA GLU A 617 4.81 -3.00 13.48
C GLU A 617 4.31 -1.91 14.45
N LYS A 618 3.11 -1.37 14.20
CA LYS A 618 2.48 -0.37 15.09
C LYS A 618 1.99 -0.93 16.42
N PHE A 619 1.71 -2.23 16.49
CA PHE A 619 1.47 -2.93 17.74
C PHE A 619 2.76 -3.03 18.58
N GLY A 620 3.91 -3.19 17.91
CA GLY A 620 5.24 -3.17 18.55
C GLY A 620 5.75 -1.80 19.01
N ASP A 621 5.25 -0.68 18.46
CA ASP A 621 5.67 0.66 18.89
C ASP A 621 5.00 1.08 20.20
N LEU A 622 5.73 0.87 21.31
CA LEU A 622 5.35 1.26 22.68
C LEU A 622 5.09 2.78 22.87
N LYS A 623 5.38 3.63 21.88
CA LYS A 623 5.07 5.07 21.92
C LYS A 623 3.63 5.39 21.50
N LEU A 624 2.95 4.50 20.77
CA LEU A 624 1.60 4.71 20.30
C LEU A 624 0.58 4.43 21.40
N THR A 625 -0.40 5.32 21.57
CA THR A 625 -1.48 5.08 22.55
C THR A 625 -2.47 4.05 21.99
N TRP A 626 -3.15 3.31 22.88
CA TRP A 626 -4.20 2.37 22.47
C TRP A 626 -5.31 3.04 21.63
N ARG A 627 -5.57 4.35 21.86
CA ARG A 627 -6.55 5.13 21.09
C ARG A 627 -6.08 5.34 19.66
N ASP A 628 -4.79 5.60 19.46
CA ASP A 628 -4.21 5.81 18.12
C ASP A 628 -4.07 4.48 17.36
N GLN A 629 -3.78 3.38 18.07
CA GLN A 629 -3.90 2.03 17.52
C GLN A 629 -5.36 1.73 17.08
N ALA A 630 -6.35 1.97 17.94
CA ALA A 630 -7.77 1.76 17.61
C ALA A 630 -8.24 2.61 16.42
N ARG A 631 -7.79 3.86 16.33
CA ARG A 631 -8.02 4.73 15.15
C ARG A 631 -7.38 4.16 13.89
N HIS A 632 -6.17 3.60 13.99
CA HIS A 632 -5.48 2.99 12.85
C HIS A 632 -6.17 1.72 12.34
N TRP A 633 -6.71 0.89 13.23
CA TRP A 633 -7.58 -0.23 12.88
C TRP A 633 -8.87 0.26 12.23
N GLY A 634 -9.60 1.17 12.88
CA GLY A 634 -10.87 1.70 12.37
C GLY A 634 -10.77 2.33 10.98
N ALA A 635 -9.72 3.13 10.74
CA ALA A 635 -9.45 3.73 9.43
C ALA A 635 -9.20 2.69 8.33
N ARG A 636 -8.38 1.67 8.61
CA ARG A 636 -8.09 0.58 7.65
C ARG A 636 -9.33 -0.28 7.39
N ILE A 637 -10.11 -0.61 8.41
CA ILE A 637 -11.38 -1.36 8.23
C ILE A 637 -12.36 -0.55 7.37
N ALA A 638 -12.54 0.74 7.66
CA ALA A 638 -13.44 1.59 6.89
C ALA A 638 -13.01 1.72 5.41
N CYS A 639 -11.75 2.04 5.14
CA CYS A 639 -11.28 2.33 3.79
C CYS A 639 -10.84 1.10 2.98
N LEU A 640 -10.34 0.03 3.60
CA LEU A 640 -9.78 -1.15 2.90
C LEU A 640 -10.68 -2.40 2.98
N ILE A 641 -11.80 -2.35 3.73
CA ILE A 641 -12.79 -3.43 3.78
C ILE A 641 -14.18 -2.90 3.42
N VAL A 642 -14.72 -1.97 4.21
CA VAL A 642 -16.10 -1.49 4.03
C VAL A 642 -16.26 -0.75 2.70
N LEU A 643 -15.37 0.18 2.38
CA LEU A 643 -15.45 0.96 1.13
C LEU A 643 -15.33 0.09 -0.14
N PRO A 644 -14.36 -0.84 -0.29
CA PRO A 644 -14.35 -1.78 -1.42
C PRO A 644 -15.63 -2.60 -1.55
N ILE A 645 -16.17 -3.11 -0.44
CA ILE A 645 -17.43 -3.88 -0.43
C ILE A 645 -18.59 -3.00 -0.92
N LEU A 646 -18.66 -1.73 -0.50
CA LEU A 646 -19.67 -0.79 -0.97
C LEU A 646 -19.54 -0.48 -2.47
N VAL A 647 -18.32 -0.33 -3.01
CA VAL A 647 -18.09 -0.14 -4.46
C VAL A 647 -18.48 -1.39 -5.25
N TYR A 648 -18.17 -2.58 -4.73
CA TYR A 648 -18.56 -3.86 -5.33
C TYR A 648 -20.08 -4.03 -5.35
N MET A 649 -20.74 -3.85 -4.20
CA MET A 649 -22.21 -3.87 -4.10
C MET A 649 -22.88 -2.78 -4.96
N ALA A 650 -22.30 -1.58 -5.04
CA ALA A 650 -22.79 -0.51 -5.91
C ALA A 650 -22.71 -0.91 -7.39
N SER A 651 -21.62 -1.56 -7.82
CA SER A 651 -21.47 -2.07 -9.19
C SER A 651 -22.54 -3.09 -9.55
N PHE A 652 -22.86 -4.02 -8.64
CA PHE A 652 -23.99 -4.95 -8.81
C PHE A 652 -25.36 -4.25 -8.73
N LYS A 653 -25.50 -3.22 -7.89
CA LYS A 653 -26.75 -2.46 -7.79
C LYS A 653 -27.04 -1.69 -9.09
N ILE A 654 -26.02 -1.10 -9.71
CA ILE A 654 -26.12 -0.44 -11.02
C ILE A 654 -26.42 -1.47 -12.11
N HIS A 655 -25.72 -2.62 -12.12
CA HIS A 655 -25.99 -3.73 -13.05
C HIS A 655 -27.47 -4.16 -13.06
N PHE A 656 -28.06 -4.44 -11.89
CA PHE A 656 -29.50 -4.79 -11.79
C PHE A 656 -30.46 -3.62 -12.04
N LEU A 657 -30.01 -2.35 -12.00
CA LEU A 657 -30.83 -1.20 -12.35
C LEU A 657 -30.84 -0.92 -13.86
N ILE A 658 -29.76 -1.27 -14.56
CA ILE A 658 -29.67 -1.14 -16.02
C ILE A 658 -30.32 -2.34 -16.71
N LEU A 659 -30.04 -3.57 -16.26
CA LEU A 659 -30.56 -4.79 -16.86
C LEU A 659 -31.94 -5.14 -16.27
N ASN A 660 -32.98 -4.51 -16.81
CA ASN A 660 -34.35 -4.62 -16.31
C ASN A 660 -35.31 -5.40 -17.23
N HIS A 661 -34.85 -5.90 -18.38
CA HIS A 661 -35.61 -6.78 -19.27
C HIS A 661 -35.14 -8.24 -19.16
N SER A 662 -36.04 -9.17 -19.49
CA SER A 662 -35.71 -10.58 -19.63
C SER A 662 -34.67 -10.79 -20.75
N GLY A 663 -33.88 -11.85 -20.65
CA GLY A 663 -32.77 -12.13 -21.55
C GLY A 663 -32.17 -13.51 -21.30
N THR A 664 -31.25 -13.95 -22.16
CA THR A 664 -30.81 -15.36 -22.23
C THR A 664 -30.16 -15.92 -20.96
N GLY A 665 -29.77 -15.07 -20.00
CA GLY A 665 -29.18 -15.47 -18.72
C GLY A 665 -30.14 -15.48 -17.53
N ASP A 666 -31.41 -15.09 -17.69
CA ASP A 666 -32.36 -14.99 -16.57
C ASP A 666 -32.61 -16.35 -15.90
N ALA A 667 -32.56 -17.44 -16.69
CA ALA A 667 -32.58 -18.84 -16.30
C ALA A 667 -31.76 -19.17 -15.04
N GLN A 668 -30.54 -18.64 -14.92
CA GLN A 668 -29.59 -18.91 -13.83
C GLN A 668 -29.94 -18.17 -12.51
N MET A 669 -30.92 -17.26 -12.54
CA MET A 669 -31.42 -16.54 -11.37
C MET A 669 -32.68 -17.20 -10.79
N SER A 670 -32.97 -16.91 -9.53
CA SER A 670 -34.20 -17.37 -8.88
C SER A 670 -35.45 -16.84 -9.61
N SER A 671 -36.53 -17.61 -9.67
CA SER A 671 -37.78 -17.22 -10.35
C SER A 671 -38.35 -15.89 -9.84
N LEU A 672 -38.17 -15.60 -8.55
CA LEU A 672 -38.56 -14.32 -7.93
C LEU A 672 -37.78 -13.12 -8.50
N PHE A 673 -36.51 -13.31 -8.89
CA PHE A 673 -35.75 -12.28 -9.59
C PHE A 673 -36.22 -12.14 -11.05
N GLN A 674 -36.47 -13.26 -11.74
CA GLN A 674 -36.99 -13.22 -13.11
C GLN A 674 -38.36 -12.52 -13.21
N ALA A 675 -39.21 -12.68 -12.20
CA ALA A 675 -40.52 -12.01 -12.10
C ALA A 675 -40.45 -10.48 -11.88
N ASN A 676 -39.27 -9.94 -11.54
CA ASN A 676 -39.02 -8.51 -11.51
C ASN A 676 -38.60 -7.93 -12.88
N LEU A 677 -38.26 -8.77 -13.87
CA LEU A 677 -37.80 -8.34 -15.19
C LEU A 677 -38.99 -8.12 -16.14
N VAL A 678 -38.88 -7.08 -16.97
CA VAL A 678 -39.86 -6.76 -18.03
C VAL A 678 -39.74 -7.80 -19.16
N GLY A 679 -40.87 -8.32 -19.64
CA GLY A 679 -40.91 -9.31 -20.73
C GLY A 679 -40.95 -10.79 -20.28
N ASN A 680 -41.25 -11.06 -19.00
CA ASN A 680 -41.56 -12.41 -18.52
C ASN A 680 -43.06 -12.54 -18.17
N ASP A 681 -43.69 -13.65 -18.56
CA ASP A 681 -45.14 -13.90 -18.39
C ASP A 681 -45.58 -14.28 -16.97
N PHE A 682 -44.69 -14.19 -15.97
CA PHE A 682 -44.97 -14.52 -14.56
C PHE A 682 -46.14 -13.73 -13.96
N THR A 683 -46.54 -12.62 -14.59
CA THR A 683 -47.71 -11.82 -14.24
C THR A 683 -49.04 -12.57 -14.42
N ASN A 684 -49.08 -13.56 -15.33
CA ASN A 684 -50.29 -14.29 -15.68
C ASN A 684 -50.49 -15.54 -14.81
N ASN A 685 -49.45 -15.95 -14.06
CA ASN A 685 -49.47 -17.16 -13.25
C ASN A 685 -50.43 -16.99 -12.06
N PRO A 686 -51.35 -17.94 -11.81
CA PRO A 686 -52.14 -17.94 -10.59
C PRO A 686 -51.26 -18.15 -9.35
N LEU A 687 -51.63 -17.48 -8.24
CA LEU A 687 -50.86 -17.53 -6.99
C LEU A 687 -50.98 -18.89 -6.30
N ASP A 688 -52.19 -19.31 -5.95
CA ASP A 688 -52.47 -20.56 -5.26
C ASP A 688 -52.30 -21.76 -6.21
N ILE A 689 -51.80 -22.90 -5.73
CA ILE A 689 -51.66 -24.14 -6.50
C ILE A 689 -52.78 -25.13 -6.14
N ALA A 690 -53.28 -25.87 -7.13
CA ALA A 690 -54.38 -26.83 -6.97
C ALA A 690 -54.09 -28.17 -7.67
N PHE A 691 -54.88 -29.20 -7.36
CA PHE A 691 -54.92 -30.42 -8.17
C PHE A 691 -55.46 -30.11 -9.56
N GLY A 692 -54.91 -30.75 -10.59
CA GLY A 692 -55.16 -30.45 -12.00
C GLY A 692 -54.39 -29.24 -12.54
N SER A 693 -53.64 -28.50 -11.70
CA SER A 693 -52.74 -27.45 -12.17
C SER A 693 -51.58 -28.02 -12.97
N LYS A 694 -51.24 -27.34 -14.06
CA LYS A 694 -50.00 -27.54 -14.81
C LYS A 694 -48.94 -26.59 -14.27
N VAL A 695 -47.75 -27.09 -13.97
CA VAL A 695 -46.65 -26.33 -13.35
C VAL A 695 -45.30 -26.63 -13.99
N THR A 696 -44.35 -25.71 -13.86
CA THR A 696 -42.92 -26.03 -13.95
C THR A 696 -42.31 -25.98 -12.55
N LEU A 697 -41.48 -26.97 -12.23
CA LEU A 697 -40.79 -27.05 -10.93
C LEU A 697 -39.33 -26.65 -11.11
N LYS A 698 -38.87 -25.67 -10.34
CA LYS A 698 -37.47 -25.25 -10.29
C LYS A 698 -36.82 -25.70 -8.99
N ASN A 699 -35.57 -26.16 -9.07
CA ASN A 699 -34.78 -26.40 -7.88
C ASN A 699 -34.33 -25.06 -7.28
N ALA A 700 -34.54 -24.86 -5.98
CA ALA A 700 -34.25 -23.61 -5.29
C ALA A 700 -32.81 -23.51 -4.75
N GLY A 701 -31.99 -24.56 -4.94
CA GLY A 701 -30.55 -24.55 -4.65
C GLY A 701 -29.76 -23.69 -5.64
N PHE A 702 -28.54 -23.31 -5.26
CA PHE A 702 -27.68 -22.47 -6.10
C PHE A 702 -27.20 -23.23 -7.35
N GLY A 703 -27.57 -22.73 -8.53
CA GLY A 703 -27.37 -23.44 -9.80
C GLY A 703 -28.51 -24.41 -10.14
N GLY A 704 -29.66 -24.33 -9.47
CA GLY A 704 -30.83 -25.16 -9.75
C GLY A 704 -31.45 -24.94 -11.14
N GLY A 705 -31.72 -26.04 -11.85
CA GLY A 705 -32.49 -26.04 -13.10
C GLY A 705 -33.99 -26.28 -12.90
N LEU A 706 -34.72 -26.26 -14.00
CA LEU A 706 -36.10 -26.74 -14.11
C LEU A 706 -36.12 -28.26 -14.22
N LEU A 707 -37.07 -28.92 -13.56
CA LEU A 707 -37.31 -30.37 -13.68
C LEU A 707 -37.72 -30.68 -15.13
N HIS A 708 -36.96 -31.54 -15.78
CA HIS A 708 -37.04 -31.81 -17.22
C HIS A 708 -37.14 -33.31 -17.47
N SER A 709 -37.88 -33.70 -18.51
CA SER A 709 -37.88 -35.08 -19.01
C SER A 709 -38.03 -35.10 -20.52
N HIS A 710 -37.13 -35.78 -21.22
CA HIS A 710 -37.15 -35.92 -22.68
C HIS A 710 -37.29 -37.40 -23.06
N VAL A 711 -37.65 -37.71 -24.31
CA VAL A 711 -38.10 -39.06 -24.72
C VAL A 711 -37.05 -40.17 -24.60
N GLN A 712 -35.76 -39.83 -24.54
CA GLN A 712 -34.65 -40.76 -24.41
C GLN A 712 -34.69 -41.50 -23.06
N ALA A 713 -34.21 -42.75 -23.06
CA ALA A 713 -34.12 -43.60 -21.89
C ALA A 713 -32.70 -43.59 -21.29
N TYR A 714 -32.55 -43.97 -20.02
CA TYR A 714 -31.22 -44.16 -19.42
C TYR A 714 -30.48 -45.33 -20.12
N PRO A 715 -29.20 -45.17 -20.49
CA PRO A 715 -28.42 -46.25 -21.13
C PRO A 715 -27.98 -47.34 -20.13
N VAL A 716 -28.08 -47.08 -18.83
CA VAL A 716 -27.74 -47.97 -17.71
C VAL A 716 -28.72 -47.72 -16.57
N GLY A 717 -29.00 -48.73 -15.74
CA GLY A 717 -30.00 -48.63 -14.67
C GLY A 717 -31.35 -49.19 -15.10
N SER A 718 -32.42 -48.42 -14.92
CA SER A 718 -33.79 -48.88 -15.20
C SER A 718 -34.17 -49.02 -16.68
N SER A 719 -33.42 -48.38 -17.58
CA SER A 719 -33.81 -48.16 -18.99
C SER A 719 -35.17 -47.46 -19.17
N GLN A 720 -35.66 -46.75 -18.14
CA GLN A 720 -36.84 -45.89 -18.21
C GLN A 720 -36.48 -44.49 -18.76
N GLN A 721 -37.48 -43.64 -18.97
CA GLN A 721 -37.30 -42.28 -19.52
C GLN A 721 -36.46 -41.42 -18.56
N GLN A 722 -35.51 -40.66 -19.10
CA GLN A 722 -34.60 -39.82 -18.31
C GLN A 722 -35.33 -38.65 -17.65
N VAL A 723 -34.95 -38.35 -16.40
CA VAL A 723 -35.34 -37.13 -15.68
C VAL A 723 -34.07 -36.38 -15.27
N THR A 724 -34.04 -35.09 -15.57
CA THR A 724 -32.86 -34.24 -15.39
C THR A 724 -33.28 -32.84 -14.92
N CYS A 725 -32.30 -31.99 -14.62
CA CYS A 725 -32.52 -30.57 -14.50
C CYS A 725 -31.93 -29.82 -15.71
N TYR A 726 -32.76 -29.00 -16.35
CA TYR A 726 -32.42 -28.21 -17.53
C TYR A 726 -32.60 -26.71 -17.23
N HIS A 727 -31.72 -25.86 -17.71
CA HIS A 727 -31.76 -24.43 -17.36
C HIS A 727 -32.69 -23.58 -18.21
N TYR A 728 -32.95 -23.98 -19.45
CA TYR A 728 -33.79 -23.21 -20.38
C TYR A 728 -35.25 -23.65 -20.28
N LYS A 729 -36.17 -22.73 -20.60
CA LYS A 729 -37.62 -22.98 -20.63
C LYS A 729 -37.97 -23.81 -21.88
N ASP A 730 -38.65 -24.93 -21.67
CA ASP A 730 -39.08 -25.89 -22.69
C ASP A 730 -40.45 -26.51 -22.29
N ASP A 731 -41.23 -26.99 -23.25
CA ASP A 731 -42.47 -27.73 -22.99
C ASP A 731 -42.21 -29.03 -22.21
N ASN A 732 -41.02 -29.61 -22.38
CA ASN A 732 -40.49 -30.74 -21.58
C ASN A 732 -40.17 -30.39 -20.11
N ASN A 733 -40.52 -29.19 -19.64
CA ASN A 733 -40.51 -28.82 -18.21
C ASN A 733 -41.91 -28.82 -17.57
N GLN A 734 -42.98 -29.13 -18.31
CA GLN A 734 -44.36 -29.02 -17.85
C GLN A 734 -44.83 -30.31 -17.14
N TRP A 735 -45.28 -30.17 -15.89
CA TRP A 735 -45.79 -31.27 -15.06
C TRP A 735 -47.22 -30.98 -14.59
N ASN A 736 -48.10 -31.98 -14.63
CA ASN A 736 -49.45 -31.91 -14.07
C ASN A 736 -49.45 -32.48 -12.64
N ILE A 737 -50.13 -31.80 -11.71
CA ILE A 737 -50.32 -32.25 -10.32
C ILE A 737 -51.59 -33.09 -10.23
N ILE A 738 -51.45 -34.40 -10.07
CA ILE A 738 -52.54 -35.38 -10.13
C ILE A 738 -52.69 -36.11 -8.78
N PRO A 739 -53.91 -36.47 -8.34
CA PRO A 739 -54.10 -37.28 -7.13
C PRO A 739 -53.44 -38.68 -7.22
N SER A 740 -53.24 -39.29 -6.05
CA SER A 740 -52.72 -40.66 -5.91
C SER A 740 -53.59 -41.70 -6.61
N TRP A 741 -53.02 -42.88 -6.94
CA TRP A 741 -53.77 -43.97 -7.60
C TRP A 741 -54.97 -44.49 -6.79
N SER A 742 -54.98 -44.29 -5.46
CA SER A 742 -56.07 -44.68 -4.56
C SER A 742 -57.21 -43.66 -4.44
N GLU A 743 -57.03 -42.45 -4.96
CA GLU A 743 -58.06 -41.41 -4.99
C GLU A 743 -58.76 -41.39 -6.37
N PRO A 744 -60.01 -40.90 -6.46
CA PRO A 744 -60.67 -40.75 -7.76
C PRO A 744 -59.85 -39.86 -8.71
N PRO A 745 -59.88 -40.12 -10.03
CA PRO A 745 -59.16 -39.31 -11.01
C PRO A 745 -59.68 -37.86 -10.98
N TYR A 746 -58.78 -36.91 -11.24
CA TYR A 746 -59.12 -35.48 -11.22
C TYR A 746 -60.25 -35.15 -12.20
N ASN A 747 -61.36 -34.63 -11.68
CA ASN A 747 -62.49 -34.14 -12.45
C ASN A 747 -62.48 -32.59 -12.48
N PRO A 748 -62.40 -31.94 -13.66
CA PRO A 748 -62.48 -30.48 -13.78
C PRO A 748 -63.79 -29.85 -13.25
N GLU A 749 -64.88 -30.61 -13.15
CA GLU A 749 -66.19 -30.12 -12.70
C GLU A 749 -66.30 -30.03 -11.16
N GLU A 750 -65.47 -30.78 -10.42
CA GLU A 750 -65.46 -30.79 -8.96
C GLU A 750 -64.85 -29.50 -8.37
N PRO A 751 -65.27 -29.07 -7.16
CA PRO A 751 -64.74 -27.85 -6.53
C PRO A 751 -63.22 -27.87 -6.37
N ILE A 752 -62.57 -26.72 -6.54
CA ILE A 752 -61.11 -26.59 -6.58
C ILE A 752 -60.46 -27.09 -5.27
N ARG A 753 -59.77 -28.23 -5.34
CA ARG A 753 -58.92 -28.75 -4.27
C ARG A 753 -57.54 -28.10 -4.34
N PHE A 754 -57.27 -27.16 -3.44
CA PHE A 754 -55.94 -26.56 -3.27
C PHE A 754 -54.93 -27.56 -2.70
N LEU A 755 -53.69 -27.47 -3.16
CA LEU A 755 -52.56 -28.27 -2.67
C LEU A 755 -52.09 -27.78 -1.29
N LYS A 756 -51.82 -28.71 -0.37
CA LYS A 756 -51.42 -28.46 1.01
C LYS A 756 -50.17 -29.24 1.40
N ASP A 757 -49.57 -28.82 2.51
CA ASP A 757 -48.52 -29.59 3.17
C ASP A 757 -49.05 -30.97 3.60
N GLY A 758 -48.28 -32.02 3.31
CA GLY A 758 -48.63 -33.42 3.59
C GLY A 758 -49.47 -34.12 2.51
N ASP A 759 -49.96 -33.40 1.48
CA ASP A 759 -50.69 -34.04 0.38
C ASP A 759 -49.79 -35.02 -0.39
N THR A 760 -50.34 -36.19 -0.74
CA THR A 760 -49.70 -37.16 -1.65
C THR A 760 -50.14 -36.90 -3.08
N ILE A 761 -49.19 -36.63 -3.96
CA ILE A 761 -49.42 -36.33 -5.37
C ILE A 761 -48.67 -37.31 -6.27
N ARG A 762 -49.07 -37.33 -7.55
CA ARG A 762 -48.25 -37.81 -8.67
C ARG A 762 -47.93 -36.61 -9.55
N LEU A 763 -46.67 -36.52 -10.00
CA LEU A 763 -46.23 -35.53 -10.97
C LEU A 763 -46.19 -36.22 -12.34
N GLN A 764 -47.14 -35.88 -13.21
CA GLN A 764 -47.20 -36.43 -14.57
C GLN A 764 -46.53 -35.47 -15.57
N HIS A 765 -45.58 -35.97 -16.34
CA HIS A 765 -44.93 -35.20 -17.40
C HIS A 765 -45.90 -34.94 -18.55
N THR A 766 -46.12 -33.67 -18.92
CA THR A 766 -47.21 -33.28 -19.85
C THR A 766 -47.02 -33.83 -21.27
N PRO A 767 -45.84 -33.70 -21.92
CA PRO A 767 -45.62 -34.21 -23.27
C PRO A 767 -45.64 -35.75 -23.40
N THR A 768 -45.17 -36.50 -22.40
CA THR A 768 -45.04 -37.97 -22.50
C THR A 768 -46.05 -38.76 -21.66
N THR A 769 -46.89 -38.09 -20.86
CA THR A 769 -47.91 -38.65 -19.95
C THR A 769 -47.40 -39.61 -18.86
N ARG A 770 -46.08 -39.77 -18.74
CA ARG A 770 -45.42 -40.63 -17.75
C ARG A 770 -45.40 -39.99 -16.36
N ASN A 771 -45.37 -40.79 -15.31
CA ASN A 771 -45.29 -40.31 -13.93
C ASN A 771 -43.83 -40.20 -13.48
N LEU A 772 -43.53 -39.21 -12.63
CA LEU A 772 -42.26 -39.12 -11.93
C LEU A 772 -42.14 -40.28 -10.93
N HIS A 773 -41.13 -41.11 -11.13
CA HIS A 773 -40.96 -42.39 -10.48
C HIS A 773 -39.57 -42.47 -9.83
N SER A 774 -39.42 -43.27 -8.78
CA SER A 774 -38.10 -43.62 -8.26
C SER A 774 -38.13 -45.04 -7.70
N HIS A 775 -37.06 -45.78 -7.94
CA HIS A 775 -36.99 -47.22 -7.69
C HIS A 775 -35.64 -47.58 -7.06
N PRO A 776 -35.47 -48.77 -6.44
CA PRO A 776 -34.28 -49.09 -5.65
C PRO A 776 -32.97 -49.34 -6.45
N ILE A 777 -32.82 -48.80 -7.66
CA ILE A 777 -31.60 -48.84 -8.47
C ILE A 777 -30.72 -47.61 -8.14
N PRO A 778 -29.38 -47.72 -8.08
CA PRO A 778 -28.49 -46.56 -7.88
C PRO A 778 -28.50 -45.58 -9.05
N ALA A 779 -28.49 -44.27 -8.76
CA ALA A 779 -28.47 -43.22 -9.77
C ALA A 779 -27.25 -43.32 -10.74
N PRO A 780 -27.34 -42.79 -11.98
CA PRO A 780 -26.31 -42.97 -13.00
C PRO A 780 -24.90 -42.49 -12.62
N VAL A 781 -24.78 -41.36 -11.92
CA VAL A 781 -23.52 -40.79 -11.43
C VAL A 781 -23.46 -40.85 -9.90
N THR A 782 -24.46 -40.31 -9.20
CA THR A 782 -24.48 -40.27 -7.72
C THR A 782 -24.93 -41.62 -7.12
N LYS A 783 -24.07 -42.63 -7.17
CA LYS A 783 -24.35 -44.04 -6.78
C LYS A 783 -24.87 -44.25 -5.34
N LEU A 784 -24.73 -43.27 -4.45
CA LEU A 784 -25.30 -43.32 -3.11
C LEU A 784 -26.83 -43.14 -3.13
N ASN A 785 -27.36 -42.38 -4.08
CA ASN A 785 -28.78 -42.03 -4.21
C ASN A 785 -29.51 -43.03 -5.10
N HIS A 786 -30.84 -43.03 -5.02
CA HIS A 786 -31.69 -43.78 -5.94
C HIS A 786 -31.89 -43.01 -7.25
N GLU A 787 -32.01 -43.74 -8.35
CA GLU A 787 -32.38 -43.24 -9.67
C GLU A 787 -33.81 -42.67 -9.65
N VAL A 788 -34.00 -41.53 -10.32
CA VAL A 788 -35.32 -40.92 -10.56
C VAL A 788 -35.55 -40.94 -12.07
N SER A 789 -36.76 -41.29 -12.48
CA SER A 789 -37.09 -41.63 -13.87
C SER A 789 -38.55 -41.29 -14.18
N CYS A 790 -38.94 -41.48 -15.44
CA CYS A 790 -40.33 -41.41 -15.88
C CYS A 790 -40.86 -42.77 -16.34
N TYR A 791 -41.84 -43.29 -15.58
CA TYR A 791 -42.46 -44.61 -15.79
C TYR A 791 -43.96 -44.52 -16.11
N GLY A 792 -44.50 -45.60 -16.66
CA GLY A 792 -45.94 -45.75 -16.88
C GLY A 792 -46.53 -44.75 -17.89
N ASN A 793 -47.81 -44.43 -17.70
CA ASN A 793 -48.57 -43.40 -18.41
C ASN A 793 -49.73 -42.90 -17.51
N ALA A 794 -50.77 -42.31 -18.09
CA ALA A 794 -51.96 -41.83 -17.35
C ALA A 794 -52.78 -42.93 -16.63
N THR A 795 -52.69 -44.19 -17.07
CA THR A 795 -53.47 -45.34 -16.55
C THR A 795 -52.60 -46.48 -16.00
N ILE A 796 -51.32 -46.52 -16.36
CA ILE A 796 -50.34 -47.53 -15.95
C ILE A 796 -49.33 -46.85 -15.01
N GLY A 797 -49.12 -47.42 -13.84
CA GLY A 797 -48.13 -46.99 -12.85
C GLY A 797 -48.26 -47.79 -11.57
N ASP A 798 -47.56 -47.39 -10.52
CA ASP A 798 -47.52 -48.10 -9.24
C ASP A 798 -47.39 -47.15 -8.03
N ASP A 799 -47.24 -47.71 -6.83
CA ASP A 799 -47.05 -46.95 -5.59
C ASP A 799 -45.69 -46.22 -5.48
N GLN A 800 -44.76 -46.42 -6.42
CA GLN A 800 -43.50 -45.68 -6.54
C GLN A 800 -43.63 -44.38 -7.36
N ASP A 801 -44.83 -44.09 -7.87
CA ASP A 801 -45.17 -42.78 -8.46
C ASP A 801 -45.58 -41.73 -7.40
N HIS A 802 -45.69 -42.11 -6.12
CA HIS A 802 -46.27 -41.29 -5.06
C HIS A 802 -45.25 -40.41 -4.33
N TRP A 803 -45.43 -39.08 -4.44
CA TRP A 803 -44.61 -38.06 -3.78
C TRP A 803 -45.44 -37.26 -2.77
N ILE A 804 -44.92 -37.10 -1.56
CA ILE A 804 -45.52 -36.29 -0.50
C ILE A 804 -44.91 -34.89 -0.55
N VAL A 805 -45.76 -33.87 -0.56
CA VAL A 805 -45.36 -32.46 -0.55
C VAL A 805 -45.06 -32.01 0.87
N GLU A 806 -43.80 -31.66 1.17
CA GLU A 806 -43.38 -31.13 2.47
C GLU A 806 -42.98 -29.66 2.33
N VAL A 807 -43.81 -28.74 2.82
CA VAL A 807 -43.48 -27.30 2.87
C VAL A 807 -42.34 -27.07 3.86
N VAL A 808 -41.33 -26.31 3.43
CA VAL A 808 -40.18 -25.88 4.24
C VAL A 808 -40.48 -24.51 4.85
N ASP A 809 -40.65 -23.51 4.00
CA ASP A 809 -41.02 -22.14 4.36
C ASP A 809 -41.60 -21.40 3.16
N ASP A 810 -42.04 -20.16 3.39
CA ASP A 810 -42.45 -19.23 2.35
C ASP A 810 -41.70 -17.91 2.51
N LEU A 811 -41.18 -17.41 1.39
CA LEU A 811 -40.32 -16.23 1.32
C LEU A 811 -41.00 -14.93 1.75
N LYS A 812 -42.33 -14.92 1.93
CA LYS A 812 -43.14 -13.80 2.44
C LYS A 812 -43.94 -14.13 3.70
N GLN A 813 -44.57 -15.31 3.76
CA GLN A 813 -45.36 -15.72 4.93
C GLN A 813 -44.46 -16.17 6.11
N GLY A 814 -43.21 -16.54 5.82
CA GLY A 814 -42.21 -16.96 6.79
C GLY A 814 -42.22 -18.47 7.03
N LYS A 815 -42.05 -18.89 8.29
CA LYS A 815 -42.00 -20.30 8.66
C LYS A 815 -43.27 -21.08 8.27
N LYS A 816 -43.09 -22.38 8.05
CA LYS A 816 -44.12 -23.38 7.73
C LYS A 816 -45.47 -23.17 8.40
N GLU A 817 -45.50 -22.91 9.71
CA GLU A 817 -46.75 -22.83 10.49
C GLU A 817 -47.65 -21.64 10.09
N LYS A 818 -47.09 -20.65 9.38
CA LYS A 818 -47.82 -19.49 8.86
C LYS A 818 -48.34 -19.70 7.44
N VAL A 819 -47.86 -20.72 6.73
CA VAL A 819 -48.18 -21.00 5.33
C VAL A 819 -49.55 -21.67 5.25
N LYS A 820 -50.58 -20.91 4.85
CA LYS A 820 -51.96 -21.43 4.75
C LYS A 820 -52.27 -22.09 3.40
N ARG A 821 -51.55 -21.70 2.35
CA ARG A 821 -51.65 -22.21 0.98
C ARG A 821 -50.25 -22.21 0.36
N ILE A 822 -50.00 -23.17 -0.53
CA ILE A 822 -48.76 -23.23 -1.31
C ILE A 822 -48.90 -22.28 -2.49
N ASN A 823 -47.99 -21.30 -2.56
CA ASN A 823 -47.98 -20.26 -3.57
C ASN A 823 -46.89 -20.51 -4.62
N SER A 824 -47.17 -20.12 -5.87
CA SER A 824 -46.16 -20.02 -6.93
C SER A 824 -45.04 -19.04 -6.55
N MET A 825 -43.82 -19.35 -6.97
CA MET A 825 -42.54 -18.64 -6.77
C MET A 825 -42.07 -18.36 -5.33
N THR A 826 -42.97 -18.36 -4.34
CA THR A 826 -42.72 -17.86 -2.98
C THR A 826 -42.62 -18.96 -1.93
N THR A 827 -43.38 -20.05 -2.07
CA THR A 827 -43.27 -21.21 -1.18
C THR A 827 -42.15 -22.15 -1.63
N ARG A 828 -41.30 -22.60 -0.70
CA ARG A 828 -40.30 -23.65 -0.90
C ARG A 828 -40.78 -24.95 -0.28
N MET A 829 -40.68 -26.03 -1.03
CA MET A 829 -41.18 -27.36 -0.66
C MET A 829 -40.17 -28.44 -1.06
N ARG A 830 -40.22 -29.59 -0.39
CA ARG A 830 -39.50 -30.81 -0.75
C ARG A 830 -40.52 -31.86 -1.20
N PHE A 831 -40.10 -32.75 -2.10
CA PHE A 831 -40.88 -33.92 -2.47
C PHE A 831 -40.26 -35.15 -1.82
N ARG A 832 -40.97 -35.77 -0.87
CA ARG A 832 -40.56 -37.03 -0.25
C ARG A 832 -41.26 -38.19 -0.93
N HIS A 833 -40.49 -39.13 -1.45
CA HIS A 833 -41.02 -40.36 -2.02
C HIS A 833 -41.75 -41.19 -0.94
N LYS A 834 -43.02 -41.55 -1.17
CA LYS A 834 -43.89 -42.14 -0.14
C LYS A 834 -43.38 -43.49 0.37
N LEU A 835 -42.99 -44.38 -0.54
CA LEU A 835 -42.62 -45.77 -0.22
C LEU A 835 -41.17 -45.88 0.30
N MET A 836 -40.18 -45.41 -0.48
CA MET A 836 -38.76 -45.45 -0.08
C MET A 836 -38.34 -44.39 0.96
N GLY A 837 -39.13 -43.35 1.20
CA GLY A 837 -38.82 -42.29 2.17
C GLY A 837 -37.73 -41.29 1.75
N CYS A 838 -37.14 -41.46 0.57
CA CYS A 838 -36.09 -40.60 0.01
C CYS A 838 -36.63 -39.24 -0.50
N TYR A 839 -35.75 -38.27 -0.75
CA TYR A 839 -36.08 -36.90 -1.15
C TYR A 839 -35.62 -36.55 -2.56
N LEU A 840 -36.49 -35.92 -3.36
CA LEU A 840 -36.15 -35.47 -4.72
C LEU A 840 -35.08 -34.37 -4.66
N ARG A 841 -33.90 -34.67 -5.22
CA ARG A 841 -32.69 -33.85 -5.10
C ARG A 841 -32.05 -33.62 -6.46
N ALA A 842 -31.80 -32.35 -6.77
CA ALA A 842 -31.03 -31.92 -7.93
C ALA A 842 -29.83 -31.08 -7.44
N ALA A 843 -28.67 -31.71 -7.38
CA ALA A 843 -27.40 -31.07 -7.02
C ALA A 843 -26.63 -30.65 -8.29
N ASN A 844 -25.48 -29.99 -8.16
CA ASN A 844 -24.69 -29.53 -9.30
C ASN A 844 -23.86 -30.65 -9.99
N THR A 845 -24.34 -31.91 -9.95
CA THR A 845 -23.73 -33.06 -10.63
C THR A 845 -24.20 -33.09 -12.09
N VAL A 846 -23.26 -33.01 -13.04
CA VAL A 846 -23.55 -33.00 -14.47
C VAL A 846 -23.50 -34.42 -15.04
N LEU A 847 -24.51 -34.80 -15.82
CA LEU A 847 -24.55 -36.08 -16.52
C LEU A 847 -23.56 -36.13 -17.70
N PRO A 848 -23.08 -37.31 -18.12
CA PRO A 848 -22.25 -37.44 -19.32
C PRO A 848 -23.01 -37.06 -20.60
N GLN A 849 -22.33 -37.13 -21.75
CA GLN A 849 -22.86 -36.69 -23.05
C GLN A 849 -24.20 -37.34 -23.44
N TRP A 850 -24.48 -38.59 -23.00
CA TRP A 850 -25.75 -39.28 -23.24
C TRP A 850 -26.96 -38.66 -22.50
N GLY A 851 -26.70 -37.90 -21.43
CA GLY A 851 -27.68 -37.09 -20.70
C GLY A 851 -27.55 -35.60 -21.05
N PHE A 852 -27.07 -35.30 -22.26
CA PHE A 852 -26.95 -33.95 -22.84
C PHE A 852 -26.18 -32.92 -22.00
N LYS A 853 -25.28 -33.36 -21.10
CA LYS A 853 -24.62 -32.51 -20.09
C LYS A 853 -25.62 -31.70 -19.23
N GLN A 854 -26.81 -32.25 -19.00
CA GLN A 854 -27.82 -31.74 -18.07
C GLN A 854 -27.52 -32.18 -16.62
N ILE A 855 -28.20 -31.60 -15.64
CA ILE A 855 -28.01 -31.92 -14.22
C ILE A 855 -28.71 -33.24 -13.85
N GLU A 856 -28.05 -34.07 -13.05
CA GLU A 856 -28.61 -35.31 -12.49
C GLU A 856 -29.70 -35.01 -11.44
N VAL A 857 -30.88 -35.61 -11.63
CA VAL A 857 -31.94 -35.68 -10.61
C VAL A 857 -31.89 -37.06 -9.97
N SER A 858 -31.94 -37.10 -8.64
CA SER A 858 -31.83 -38.34 -7.85
C SER A 858 -32.71 -38.29 -6.61
N CYS A 859 -32.97 -39.44 -5.99
CA CYS A 859 -33.71 -39.51 -4.72
C CYS A 859 -32.73 -39.81 -3.58
N ASP A 860 -32.49 -38.81 -2.72
CA ASP A 860 -31.56 -38.90 -1.59
C ASP A 860 -32.18 -39.65 -0.42
N LYS A 861 -31.45 -40.65 0.10
CA LYS A 861 -31.92 -41.52 1.18
C LYS A 861 -31.91 -40.80 2.54
N GLU A 862 -31.09 -39.76 2.69
CA GLU A 862 -30.97 -39.04 3.95
C GLU A 862 -31.96 -37.88 4.05
N ASN A 863 -32.74 -37.85 5.14
CA ASN A 863 -33.56 -36.67 5.43
C ASN A 863 -32.67 -35.59 6.04
N ASN A 864 -32.11 -34.72 5.19
CA ASN A 864 -31.43 -33.49 5.61
C ASN A 864 -32.29 -32.25 5.30
N PRO A 865 -33.06 -31.71 6.27
CA PRO A 865 -33.82 -30.47 6.08
C PRO A 865 -32.98 -29.21 5.90
N GLY A 866 -31.64 -29.31 5.92
CA GLY A 866 -30.72 -28.21 5.59
C GLY A 866 -30.09 -28.31 4.21
N ASP A 867 -30.40 -29.32 3.38
CA ASP A 867 -29.91 -29.40 2.00
C ASP A 867 -30.80 -28.59 1.05
N ASP A 868 -30.35 -27.39 0.69
CA ASP A 868 -31.00 -26.50 -0.28
C ASP A 868 -31.24 -27.18 -1.65
N HIS A 869 -30.46 -28.22 -2.03
CA HIS A 869 -30.65 -28.98 -3.28
C HIS A 869 -31.87 -29.91 -3.26
N THR A 870 -32.51 -30.11 -2.11
CA THR A 870 -33.80 -30.82 -1.99
C THR A 870 -35.01 -29.89 -2.10
N TYR A 871 -34.79 -28.57 -2.12
CA TYR A 871 -35.87 -27.59 -2.19
C TYR A 871 -36.29 -27.33 -3.63
N TRP A 872 -37.60 -27.22 -3.81
CA TRP A 872 -38.25 -26.92 -5.07
C TRP A 872 -39.27 -25.79 -4.86
N ASN A 873 -39.48 -25.00 -5.91
CA ASN A 873 -40.58 -24.05 -6.01
C ASN A 873 -41.27 -24.19 -7.37
N VAL A 874 -42.57 -23.86 -7.42
CA VAL A 874 -43.25 -23.69 -8.71
C VAL A 874 -42.76 -22.39 -9.33
N GLU A 875 -42.23 -22.45 -10.55
CA GLU A 875 -41.81 -21.26 -11.31
C GLU A 875 -43.00 -20.76 -12.17
N SER A 876 -43.42 -21.57 -13.15
CA SER A 876 -44.60 -21.28 -13.98
C SER A 876 -45.81 -22.11 -13.56
N HIS A 877 -47.00 -21.54 -13.69
CA HIS A 877 -48.25 -22.17 -13.27
C HIS A 877 -49.39 -21.75 -14.20
N TRP A 878 -50.16 -22.74 -14.69
CA TRP A 878 -51.33 -22.54 -15.53
C TRP A 878 -52.51 -23.34 -14.99
N ASN A 879 -53.64 -22.66 -14.74
CA ASN A 879 -54.92 -23.26 -14.39
C ASN A 879 -56.03 -22.24 -14.69
N GLU A 880 -56.89 -22.52 -15.68
CA GLU A 880 -57.96 -21.63 -16.13
C GLU A 880 -59.02 -21.35 -15.04
N ARG A 881 -59.09 -22.20 -14.01
CA ARG A 881 -60.05 -22.10 -12.91
C ARG A 881 -59.61 -21.12 -11.81
N LEU A 882 -58.40 -20.57 -11.89
CA LEU A 882 -57.79 -19.72 -10.87
C LEU A 882 -57.48 -18.33 -11.43
N PRO A 883 -57.66 -17.25 -10.63
CA PRO A 883 -57.35 -15.90 -11.08
C PRO A 883 -55.83 -15.68 -11.22
N PRO A 884 -55.38 -14.86 -12.18
CA PRO A 884 -53.97 -14.47 -12.30
C PRO A 884 -53.49 -13.71 -11.05
N GLY A 885 -52.21 -13.87 -10.70
CA GLY A 885 -51.61 -13.24 -9.52
C GLY A 885 -51.28 -11.75 -9.68
N ASP A 886 -51.14 -11.03 -8.55
CA ASP A 886 -50.69 -9.62 -8.56
C ASP A 886 -49.15 -9.52 -8.51
N THR A 887 -48.59 -8.79 -9.47
CA THR A 887 -47.14 -8.56 -9.65
C THR A 887 -46.45 -7.95 -8.43
N LYS A 888 -47.18 -7.20 -7.59
CA LYS A 888 -46.65 -6.64 -6.32
C LYS A 888 -46.19 -7.72 -5.35
N PHE A 889 -46.67 -8.97 -5.51
CA PHE A 889 -46.25 -10.08 -4.68
C PHE A 889 -44.87 -10.67 -5.02
N TYR A 890 -44.22 -10.27 -6.12
CA TYR A 890 -42.98 -10.96 -6.58
C TYR A 890 -41.65 -10.18 -6.45
N ARG A 891 -41.61 -9.06 -5.71
CA ARG A 891 -40.34 -8.32 -5.52
C ARG A 891 -39.32 -9.06 -4.65
N SER A 892 -38.17 -9.43 -5.25
CA SER A 892 -36.96 -9.85 -4.55
C SER A 892 -36.19 -8.67 -3.89
N PRO A 893 -35.50 -8.90 -2.75
CA PRO A 893 -34.64 -7.89 -2.12
C PRO A 893 -33.20 -7.96 -2.65
N PHE A 894 -32.61 -6.79 -2.99
CA PHE A 894 -31.27 -6.68 -3.61
C PHE A 894 -30.17 -7.53 -2.96
N LEU A 895 -30.08 -7.58 -1.62
CA LEU A 895 -29.02 -8.34 -0.94
C LEU A 895 -29.10 -9.85 -1.23
N ARG A 896 -30.31 -10.39 -1.41
CA ARG A 896 -30.52 -11.78 -1.78
C ARG A 896 -30.12 -12.03 -3.23
N ASP A 897 -30.50 -11.14 -4.14
CA ASP A 897 -30.17 -11.28 -5.57
C ASP A 897 -28.67 -11.12 -5.82
N PHE A 898 -28.04 -10.18 -5.11
CA PHE A 898 -26.59 -10.01 -5.06
C PHE A 898 -25.89 -11.27 -4.55
N TRP A 899 -26.35 -11.86 -3.44
CA TRP A 899 -25.78 -13.09 -2.90
C TRP A 899 -25.97 -14.27 -3.87
N HIS A 900 -27.19 -14.47 -4.37
CA HIS A 900 -27.54 -15.54 -5.29
C HIS A 900 -26.72 -15.48 -6.58
N LEU A 901 -26.60 -14.28 -7.19
CA LEU A 901 -25.78 -14.10 -8.39
C LEU A 901 -24.31 -14.38 -8.10
N ASN A 902 -23.74 -13.88 -6.99
CA ASN A 902 -22.34 -14.14 -6.66
C ASN A 902 -22.05 -15.63 -6.41
N VAL A 903 -22.96 -16.36 -5.73
CA VAL A 903 -22.81 -17.82 -5.56
C VAL A 903 -22.95 -18.54 -6.90
N ALA A 904 -23.91 -18.17 -7.74
CA ALA A 904 -24.04 -18.74 -9.08
C ALA A 904 -22.78 -18.49 -9.94
N MET A 905 -22.21 -17.28 -9.91
CA MET A 905 -20.92 -16.97 -10.56
C MET A 905 -19.78 -17.85 -10.06
N MET A 906 -19.69 -18.10 -8.75
CA MET A 906 -18.68 -19.00 -8.17
C MET A 906 -18.89 -20.46 -8.58
N THR A 907 -20.14 -20.95 -8.57
CA THR A 907 -20.50 -22.30 -9.02
C THR A 907 -20.17 -22.51 -10.49
N SER A 908 -20.58 -21.60 -11.38
CA SER A 908 -20.24 -21.67 -12.81
C SER A 908 -18.73 -21.53 -13.07
N ASN A 909 -18.02 -20.72 -12.28
CA ASN A 909 -16.57 -20.61 -12.36
C ASN A 909 -15.85 -21.91 -11.94
N ASN A 910 -16.41 -22.67 -10.99
CA ASN A 910 -15.92 -23.99 -10.61
C ASN A 910 -16.28 -25.08 -11.62
N ALA A 911 -17.34 -24.88 -12.42
CA ALA A 911 -17.76 -25.81 -13.49
C ALA A 911 -16.93 -25.69 -14.78
N LEU A 912 -16.09 -24.65 -14.93
CA LEU A 912 -15.18 -24.44 -16.07
C LEU A 912 -13.92 -25.34 -16.02
N ILE A 913 -14.13 -26.63 -15.78
CA ILE A 913 -13.09 -27.66 -15.76
C ILE A 913 -12.73 -28.02 -17.21
N PRO A 914 -11.44 -28.12 -17.58
CA PRO A 914 -11.04 -28.58 -18.91
C PRO A 914 -11.52 -30.03 -19.15
N ASP A 915 -12.18 -30.25 -20.28
CA ASP A 915 -12.60 -31.56 -20.74
C ASP A 915 -11.35 -32.35 -21.19
N PRO A 916 -10.95 -33.45 -20.51
CA PRO A 916 -9.68 -34.13 -20.78
C PRO A 916 -9.65 -34.79 -22.17
N ASP A 917 -10.82 -35.07 -22.74
CA ASP A 917 -10.95 -35.70 -24.05
C ASP A 917 -10.94 -34.66 -25.20
N LYS A 918 -10.98 -33.36 -24.87
CA LYS A 918 -10.93 -32.25 -25.84
C LYS A 918 -9.68 -31.39 -25.64
N ALA A 919 -8.70 -31.54 -26.51
CA ALA A 919 -7.52 -30.68 -26.55
C ALA A 919 -7.90 -29.22 -26.92
N ASP A 920 -7.91 -28.31 -25.94
CA ASP A 920 -7.96 -26.86 -26.18
C ASP A 920 -6.56 -26.35 -26.58
N ILE A 921 -6.39 -26.08 -27.88
CA ILE A 921 -5.14 -25.58 -28.48
C ILE A 921 -4.79 -24.14 -28.04
N LEU A 922 -5.72 -23.40 -27.43
CA LEU A 922 -5.49 -22.05 -26.92
C LEU A 922 -5.09 -22.07 -25.43
N ALA A 923 -5.47 -23.11 -24.69
CA ALA A 923 -5.19 -23.24 -23.27
C ALA A 923 -3.68 -23.40 -22.99
N SER A 924 -3.23 -22.90 -21.84
CA SER A 924 -1.82 -22.89 -21.45
C SER A 924 -1.68 -23.10 -19.94
N LYS A 925 -0.64 -23.80 -19.48
CA LYS A 925 -0.46 -24.08 -18.05
C LYS A 925 0.27 -22.92 -17.36
N PRO A 926 0.07 -22.68 -16.06
CA PRO A 926 0.72 -21.56 -15.37
C PRO A 926 2.26 -21.54 -15.46
N LEU A 927 2.90 -22.72 -15.46
CA LEU A 927 4.36 -22.86 -15.62
C LEU A 927 4.87 -22.53 -17.04
N ASP A 928 3.98 -22.46 -18.03
CA ASP A 928 4.34 -22.12 -19.41
C ASP A 928 4.56 -20.61 -19.58
N TRP A 929 3.91 -19.78 -18.75
CA TRP A 929 3.86 -18.32 -18.92
C TRP A 929 5.20 -17.62 -18.65
N PRO A 930 5.89 -17.78 -17.50
CA PRO A 930 7.11 -17.01 -17.20
C PRO A 930 8.23 -17.23 -18.22
N PHE A 931 8.20 -18.36 -18.91
CA PHE A 931 9.19 -18.74 -19.91
C PHE A 931 8.74 -18.48 -21.34
N LEU A 932 7.52 -18.01 -21.61
CA LEU A 932 6.91 -17.95 -22.95
C LEU A 932 7.05 -19.28 -23.69
N ARG A 933 6.49 -20.38 -23.17
CA ARG A 933 6.48 -21.65 -23.90
C ARG A 933 5.46 -21.64 -25.05
N LEU A 934 4.26 -21.11 -24.83
CA LEU A 934 3.25 -20.92 -25.87
C LEU A 934 2.77 -19.46 -25.88
N GLY A 935 2.37 -18.96 -27.05
CA GLY A 935 1.52 -17.78 -27.19
C GLY A 935 0.07 -18.17 -27.46
N LEU A 936 -0.80 -17.20 -27.75
CA LEU A 936 -2.22 -17.44 -28.06
C LEU A 936 -2.60 -16.75 -29.38
N ARG A 937 -3.26 -17.47 -30.30
CA ARG A 937 -3.80 -16.89 -31.55
C ARG A 937 -5.08 -16.12 -31.24
N MET A 938 -5.13 -14.84 -31.59
CA MET A 938 -6.27 -13.96 -31.28
C MET A 938 -7.25 -13.76 -32.46
N ALA A 939 -6.91 -14.21 -33.66
CA ALA A 939 -7.74 -14.09 -34.85
C ALA A 939 -7.62 -15.36 -35.72
N GLY A 940 -8.38 -15.44 -36.81
CA GLY A 940 -8.17 -16.48 -37.82
C GLY A 940 -6.79 -16.37 -38.47
N TRP A 941 -6.25 -17.50 -38.94
CA TRP A 941 -4.86 -17.60 -39.41
C TRP A 941 -4.67 -17.57 -40.94
N GLY A 942 -5.74 -17.34 -41.70
CA GLY A 942 -5.69 -17.34 -43.17
C GLY A 942 -4.90 -16.17 -43.76
N ASP A 943 -4.35 -16.33 -44.96
CA ASP A 943 -3.40 -15.38 -45.54
C ASP A 943 -3.98 -13.98 -45.81
N THR A 944 -5.27 -13.91 -46.16
CA THR A 944 -5.98 -12.67 -46.51
C THR A 944 -6.45 -11.82 -45.32
N GLN A 945 -6.30 -12.30 -44.07
CA GLN A 945 -6.71 -11.60 -42.86
C GLN A 945 -5.51 -11.18 -42.00
N LEU A 946 -5.66 -10.04 -41.32
CA LEU A 946 -4.69 -9.53 -40.34
C LEU A 946 -4.63 -10.45 -39.12
N LYS A 947 -3.44 -11.00 -38.85
CA LYS A 947 -3.22 -11.99 -37.77
C LYS A 947 -2.71 -11.28 -36.52
N TYR A 948 -3.29 -11.60 -35.37
CA TYR A 948 -2.85 -11.13 -34.06
C TYR A 948 -2.42 -12.31 -33.18
N TYR A 949 -1.24 -12.20 -32.56
CA TYR A 949 -0.70 -13.23 -31.68
C TYR A 949 -0.42 -12.60 -30.31
N LEU A 950 -0.91 -13.20 -29.23
CA LEU A 950 -0.59 -12.77 -27.88
C LEU A 950 0.73 -13.42 -27.45
N LEU A 951 1.83 -12.69 -27.62
CA LEU A 951 3.17 -13.08 -27.20
C LEU A 951 3.88 -11.89 -26.53
N GLY A 952 4.52 -12.16 -25.41
CA GLY A 952 5.30 -11.19 -24.65
C GLY A 952 6.64 -10.86 -25.31
N THR A 953 7.21 -9.70 -25.00
CA THR A 953 8.56 -9.35 -25.47
C THR A 953 9.58 -10.24 -24.75
N PRO A 954 10.32 -11.14 -25.43
CA PRO A 954 11.07 -12.21 -24.76
C PRO A 954 12.12 -11.72 -23.75
N ILE A 955 12.78 -10.60 -24.06
CA ILE A 955 13.76 -9.96 -23.18
C ILE A 955 13.11 -9.49 -21.87
N ILE A 956 11.90 -8.92 -21.94
CA ILE A 956 11.14 -8.47 -20.77
C ILE A 956 10.75 -9.68 -19.91
N TRP A 957 10.19 -10.72 -20.52
CA TRP A 957 9.64 -11.87 -19.80
C TRP A 957 10.73 -12.73 -19.18
N TRP A 958 11.76 -13.10 -19.95
CA TRP A 958 12.88 -13.91 -19.44
C TRP A 958 13.74 -13.14 -18.45
N GLY A 959 14.00 -11.84 -18.68
CA GLY A 959 14.69 -10.98 -17.72
C GLY A 959 13.93 -10.86 -16.39
N SER A 960 12.61 -10.65 -16.46
CA SER A 960 11.75 -10.56 -15.28
C SER A 960 11.61 -11.89 -14.53
N ALA A 961 11.50 -13.02 -15.24
CA ALA A 961 11.50 -14.35 -14.64
C ALA A 961 12.84 -14.69 -13.96
N ALA A 962 13.97 -14.37 -14.60
CA ALA A 962 15.30 -14.54 -14.03
C ALA A 962 15.51 -13.65 -12.78
N SER A 963 14.95 -12.44 -12.77
CA SER A 963 15.04 -11.53 -11.63
C SER A 963 14.40 -12.08 -10.35
N LEU A 964 13.31 -12.84 -10.46
CA LEU A 964 12.64 -13.44 -9.31
C LEU A 964 13.52 -14.53 -8.68
N ILE A 965 14.13 -15.39 -9.49
CA ILE A 965 15.09 -16.41 -9.02
C ILE A 965 16.31 -15.72 -8.38
N LEU A 966 16.84 -14.69 -9.04
CA LEU A 966 17.96 -13.90 -8.51
C LEU A 966 17.60 -13.21 -7.19
N SER A 967 16.38 -12.68 -7.02
CA SER A 967 15.97 -12.02 -5.78
C SER A 967 15.98 -12.97 -4.58
N LEU A 968 15.63 -14.24 -4.77
CA LEU A 968 15.66 -15.25 -3.72
C LEU A 968 17.10 -15.57 -3.32
N VAL A 969 17.99 -15.77 -4.31
CA VAL A 969 19.42 -16.01 -4.07
C VAL A 969 20.08 -14.83 -3.37
N VAL A 970 19.80 -13.61 -3.82
CA VAL A 970 20.35 -12.36 -3.25
C VAL A 970 19.86 -12.14 -1.83
N THR A 971 18.57 -12.34 -1.57
CA THR A 971 17.98 -12.22 -0.23
C THR A 971 18.57 -13.25 0.73
N LEU A 972 18.72 -14.51 0.28
CA LEU A 972 19.38 -15.57 1.06
C LEU A 972 20.84 -15.21 1.37
N VAL A 973 21.61 -14.72 0.40
CA VAL A 973 23.00 -14.28 0.59
C VAL A 973 23.07 -13.13 1.60
N TYR A 974 22.18 -12.15 1.53
CA TYR A 974 22.15 -11.06 2.52
C TYR A 974 21.79 -11.56 3.92
N PHE A 975 20.80 -12.43 4.09
CA PHE A 975 20.50 -13.04 5.39
C PHE A 975 21.68 -13.86 5.94
N MET A 976 22.38 -14.63 5.10
CA MET A 976 23.59 -15.36 5.51
C MET A 976 24.72 -14.44 5.94
N ARG A 977 24.91 -13.29 5.27
CA ARG A 977 25.90 -12.26 5.62
C ARG A 977 25.54 -11.52 6.90
N GLN A 978 24.26 -11.16 7.07
CA GLN A 978 23.71 -10.56 8.28
C GLN A 978 23.85 -11.48 9.50
N GLN A 979 23.56 -12.78 9.34
CA GLN A 979 23.77 -13.79 10.38
C GLN A 979 25.25 -13.94 10.78
N ARG A 980 26.17 -13.70 9.83
CA ARG A 980 27.62 -13.60 10.06
C ARG A 980 28.08 -12.21 10.55
N LYS A 981 27.14 -11.30 10.87
CA LYS A 981 27.37 -9.92 11.33
C LYS A 981 28.13 -9.04 10.33
N VAL A 982 28.08 -9.37 9.04
CA VAL A 982 28.57 -8.50 7.96
C VAL A 982 27.47 -7.50 7.63
N VAL A 983 27.77 -6.21 7.77
CA VAL A 983 26.83 -5.12 7.47
C VAL A 983 27.09 -4.61 6.05
N ASP A 984 26.20 -4.96 5.12
CA ASP A 984 26.34 -4.62 3.70
C ASP A 984 25.75 -3.25 3.33
N MET A 985 24.77 -2.77 4.08
CA MET A 985 23.98 -1.57 3.82
C MET A 985 23.66 -0.84 5.14
N GLU A 986 23.34 0.45 5.08
CA GLU A 986 22.76 1.14 6.24
C GLU A 986 21.34 0.60 6.52
N PRO A 987 20.85 0.53 7.78
CA PRO A 987 19.49 0.05 8.08
C PRO A 987 18.38 0.65 7.22
N ARG A 988 18.48 1.95 6.86
CA ARG A 988 17.49 2.59 5.99
C ARG A 988 17.55 2.10 4.52
N GLU A 989 18.74 1.84 4.00
CA GLU A 989 18.93 1.25 2.67
C GLU A 989 18.37 -0.18 2.66
N TRP A 990 18.58 -0.93 3.75
CA TRP A 990 18.06 -2.28 3.94
C TRP A 990 16.53 -2.33 4.04
N ASP A 991 15.90 -1.48 4.85
CA ASP A 991 14.45 -1.42 4.99
C ASP A 991 13.76 -1.03 3.67
N HIS A 992 14.39 -0.14 2.88
CA HIS A 992 13.94 0.22 1.54
C HIS A 992 14.06 -0.95 0.55
N PHE A 993 15.20 -1.65 0.53
CA PHE A 993 15.42 -2.85 -0.27
C PHE A 993 14.38 -3.94 0.05
N LEU A 994 14.15 -4.21 1.34
CA LEU A 994 13.14 -5.18 1.77
C LEU A 994 11.72 -4.73 1.41
N TYR A 995 11.36 -3.46 1.56
CA TYR A 995 10.03 -2.97 1.21
C TYR A 995 9.71 -3.19 -0.27
N VAL A 996 10.60 -2.75 -1.18
CA VAL A 996 10.38 -2.90 -2.63
C VAL A 996 10.41 -4.39 -3.02
N SER A 997 11.35 -5.17 -2.47
CA SER A 997 11.42 -6.62 -2.69
C SER A 997 10.17 -7.35 -2.21
N LYS A 998 9.59 -6.98 -1.06
CA LYS A 998 8.32 -7.56 -0.56
C LYS A 998 7.17 -7.24 -1.51
N ILE A 999 6.97 -5.98 -1.89
CA ILE A 999 5.86 -5.58 -2.78
C ILE A 999 5.96 -6.30 -4.14
N ALA A 1000 7.15 -6.38 -4.72
CA ALA A 1000 7.37 -7.06 -6.00
C ALA A 1000 7.26 -8.60 -5.88
N PHE A 1001 7.95 -9.23 -4.93
CA PHE A 1001 7.94 -10.70 -4.82
C PHE A 1001 6.60 -11.25 -4.33
N LEU A 1002 6.03 -10.66 -3.28
CA LEU A 1002 4.73 -11.09 -2.75
C LEU A 1002 3.60 -10.77 -3.73
N GLY A 1003 3.68 -9.62 -4.41
CA GLY A 1003 2.74 -9.28 -5.48
C GLY A 1003 2.77 -10.31 -6.62
N TRP A 1004 3.95 -10.69 -7.10
CA TRP A 1004 4.10 -11.77 -8.08
C TRP A 1004 3.56 -13.10 -7.55
N PHE A 1005 3.96 -13.50 -6.34
CA PHE A 1005 3.55 -14.78 -5.74
C PHE A 1005 2.04 -14.90 -5.58
N LEU A 1006 1.36 -13.86 -5.06
CA LEU A 1006 -0.09 -13.85 -4.87
C LEU A 1006 -0.88 -13.87 -6.18
N HIS A 1007 -0.33 -13.35 -7.28
CA HIS A 1007 -0.97 -13.41 -8.59
C HIS A 1007 -0.57 -14.65 -9.40
N PHE A 1008 0.47 -15.38 -9.01
CA PHE A 1008 0.92 -16.60 -9.69
C PHE A 1008 0.43 -17.89 -9.01
N ALA A 1009 0.65 -18.00 -7.70
CA ALA A 1009 0.43 -19.23 -6.93
C ALA A 1009 -1.03 -19.75 -6.97
N PRO A 1010 -2.09 -18.92 -6.96
CA PRO A 1010 -3.47 -19.43 -7.06
C PRO A 1010 -3.72 -20.22 -8.35
N PHE A 1011 -3.16 -19.79 -9.48
CA PHE A 1011 -3.33 -20.51 -10.75
C PHE A 1011 -2.70 -21.90 -10.75
N MET A 1012 -1.68 -22.17 -9.92
CA MET A 1012 -1.10 -23.51 -9.75
C MET A 1012 -2.06 -24.49 -9.05
N VAL A 1013 -3.07 -24.00 -8.33
CA VAL A 1013 -4.04 -24.80 -7.56
C VAL A 1013 -5.41 -24.86 -8.26
N MET A 1014 -5.68 -23.93 -9.17
CA MET A 1014 -6.96 -23.82 -9.88
C MET A 1014 -7.13 -24.90 -10.98
N GLY A 1015 -8.04 -25.84 -10.76
CA GLY A 1015 -8.42 -26.89 -11.72
C GLY A 1015 -9.33 -26.43 -12.88
N ARG A 1016 -9.17 -25.22 -13.38
CA ARG A 1016 -9.98 -24.63 -14.48
C ARG A 1016 -9.14 -24.30 -15.71
N VAL A 1017 -9.80 -24.04 -16.84
CA VAL A 1017 -9.12 -23.56 -18.06
C VAL A 1017 -8.43 -22.22 -17.80
N THR A 1018 -7.18 -22.10 -18.25
CA THR A 1018 -6.33 -20.90 -18.12
C THR A 1018 -5.55 -20.59 -19.41
N TYR A 1019 -5.24 -19.31 -19.60
CA TYR A 1019 -4.71 -18.72 -20.83
C TYR A 1019 -3.59 -17.72 -20.52
N VAL A 1020 -2.66 -17.49 -21.46
CA VAL A 1020 -1.47 -16.63 -21.29
C VAL A 1020 -1.78 -15.23 -20.74
N HIS A 1021 -2.94 -14.64 -21.10
CA HIS A 1021 -3.35 -13.32 -20.61
C HIS A 1021 -3.46 -13.24 -19.07
N HIS A 1022 -3.72 -14.37 -18.37
CA HIS A 1022 -3.81 -14.41 -16.91
C HIS A 1022 -2.49 -14.07 -16.22
N TYR A 1023 -1.35 -14.20 -16.90
CA TYR A 1023 -0.05 -13.82 -16.37
C TYR A 1023 0.24 -12.32 -16.49
N LEU A 1024 -0.52 -11.55 -17.26
CA LEU A 1024 -0.21 -10.14 -17.52
C LEU A 1024 -0.27 -9.23 -16.27
N PRO A 1025 -1.18 -9.42 -15.30
CA PRO A 1025 -1.11 -8.71 -14.01
C PRO A 1025 0.11 -9.16 -13.18
N THR A 1026 0.43 -10.45 -13.24
CA THR A 1026 1.56 -11.09 -12.54
C THR A 1026 2.92 -10.59 -13.04
N LEU A 1027 3.06 -10.42 -14.36
CA LEU A 1027 4.24 -9.89 -15.04
C LEU A 1027 4.64 -8.51 -14.51
N TYR A 1028 3.69 -7.66 -14.16
CA TYR A 1028 3.96 -6.30 -13.67
C TYR A 1028 4.87 -6.31 -12.44
N PHE A 1029 4.58 -7.21 -11.49
CA PHE A 1029 5.40 -7.38 -10.29
C PHE A 1029 6.79 -7.96 -10.58
N ALA A 1030 6.91 -8.82 -11.59
CA ALA A 1030 8.21 -9.33 -12.05
C ALA A 1030 9.05 -8.22 -12.73
N VAL A 1031 8.42 -7.31 -13.48
CA VAL A 1031 9.08 -6.13 -14.06
C VAL A 1031 9.57 -5.17 -12.97
N LEU A 1032 8.78 -4.95 -11.91
CA LEU A 1032 9.20 -4.18 -10.74
C LEU A 1032 10.41 -4.84 -10.04
N MET A 1033 10.44 -6.16 -9.91
CA MET A 1033 11.59 -6.88 -9.34
C MET A 1033 12.84 -6.74 -10.21
N PHE A 1034 12.71 -6.87 -11.54
CA PHE A 1034 13.83 -6.70 -12.48
C PHE A 1034 14.43 -5.29 -12.39
N ALA A 1035 13.59 -4.26 -12.38
CA ALA A 1035 14.04 -2.89 -12.21
C ALA A 1035 14.69 -2.67 -10.82
N HIS A 1036 14.12 -3.23 -9.75
CA HIS A 1036 14.67 -3.11 -8.40
C HIS A 1036 16.07 -3.72 -8.27
N LEU A 1037 16.29 -4.95 -8.76
CA LEU A 1037 17.61 -5.59 -8.73
C LEU A 1037 18.61 -4.87 -9.64
N THR A 1038 18.18 -4.41 -10.81
CA THR A 1038 19.05 -3.66 -11.74
C THR A 1038 19.46 -2.32 -11.13
N ASP A 1039 18.55 -1.63 -10.45
CA ASP A 1039 18.85 -0.42 -9.68
C ASP A 1039 19.89 -0.71 -8.59
N HIS A 1040 19.63 -1.71 -7.76
CA HIS A 1040 20.49 -2.10 -6.64
C HIS A 1040 21.91 -2.48 -7.05
N PHE A 1041 22.07 -3.35 -8.05
CA PHE A 1041 23.38 -3.84 -8.48
C PHE A 1041 24.11 -2.93 -9.48
N VAL A 1042 23.39 -2.13 -10.26
CA VAL A 1042 23.98 -1.31 -11.34
C VAL A 1042 23.84 0.18 -11.06
N PHE A 1043 22.63 0.73 -11.10
CA PHE A 1043 22.43 2.19 -11.18
C PHE A 1043 22.74 2.89 -9.85
N SER A 1044 22.26 2.35 -8.73
CA SER A 1044 22.53 2.82 -7.37
C SER A 1044 23.84 2.28 -6.79
N SER A 1045 24.50 1.33 -7.46
CA SER A 1045 25.77 0.77 -7.02
C SER A 1045 26.89 1.82 -6.97
N ARG A 1046 27.59 1.87 -5.84
CA ARG A 1046 28.76 2.73 -5.59
C ARG A 1046 30.05 2.19 -6.24
N ARG A 1047 30.03 0.96 -6.78
CA ARG A 1047 31.22 0.29 -7.34
C ARG A 1047 31.42 0.51 -8.84
N LEU A 1048 30.38 0.96 -9.56
CA LEU A 1048 30.42 1.17 -11.00
C LEU A 1048 30.57 2.65 -11.34
N SER A 1049 31.37 2.95 -12.36
CA SER A 1049 31.49 4.32 -12.88
C SER A 1049 30.21 4.80 -13.56
N GLU A 1050 29.99 6.11 -13.63
CA GLU A 1050 28.82 6.64 -14.35
C GLU A 1050 28.81 6.29 -15.82
N ARG A 1051 29.98 6.23 -16.48
CA ARG A 1051 30.09 5.76 -17.86
C ARG A 1051 29.56 4.32 -17.98
N THR A 1052 29.96 3.44 -17.07
CA THR A 1052 29.49 2.04 -17.03
C THR A 1052 27.97 1.95 -16.85
N LYS A 1053 27.39 2.76 -15.95
CA LYS A 1053 25.93 2.79 -15.72
C LYS A 1053 25.16 3.27 -16.94
N TRP A 1054 25.63 4.32 -17.62
CA TRP A 1054 25.03 4.81 -18.86
C TRP A 1054 25.15 3.79 -20.00
N ILE A 1055 26.28 3.07 -20.12
CA ILE A 1055 26.44 1.98 -21.08
C ILE A 1055 25.43 0.86 -20.79
N VAL A 1056 25.32 0.38 -19.55
CA VAL A 1056 24.37 -0.70 -19.19
C VAL A 1056 22.91 -0.26 -19.38
N PHE A 1057 22.57 0.97 -19.01
CA PHE A 1057 21.23 1.53 -19.27
C PHE A 1057 20.95 1.61 -20.78
N GLY A 1058 21.90 2.13 -21.58
CA GLY A 1058 21.78 2.20 -23.03
C GLY A 1058 21.63 0.83 -23.69
N LEU A 1059 22.38 -0.18 -23.23
CA LEU A 1059 22.23 -1.56 -23.69
C LEU A 1059 20.83 -2.10 -23.41
N PHE A 1060 20.29 -1.94 -22.19
CA PHE A 1060 18.92 -2.37 -21.88
C PHE A 1060 17.88 -1.66 -22.75
N VAL A 1061 17.98 -0.33 -22.91
CA VAL A 1061 17.03 0.44 -23.74
C VAL A 1061 17.10 -0.01 -25.20
N SER A 1062 18.30 -0.15 -25.77
CA SER A 1062 18.48 -0.63 -27.15
C SER A 1062 17.96 -2.05 -27.36
N SER A 1063 18.20 -2.97 -26.42
CA SER A 1063 17.64 -4.33 -26.47
C SER A 1063 16.11 -4.34 -26.40
N LEU A 1064 15.51 -3.53 -25.52
CA LEU A 1064 14.05 -3.42 -25.39
C LEU A 1064 13.40 -2.85 -26.67
N VAL A 1065 13.94 -1.74 -27.19
CA VAL A 1065 13.45 -1.10 -28.41
C VAL A 1065 13.63 -2.01 -29.63
N GLY A 1066 14.80 -2.67 -29.75
CA GLY A 1066 15.07 -3.62 -30.84
C GLY A 1066 14.14 -4.83 -30.81
N SER A 1067 13.92 -5.43 -29.63
CA SER A 1067 13.03 -6.58 -29.49
C SER A 1067 11.56 -6.19 -29.72
N PHE A 1068 11.12 -5.03 -29.24
CA PHE A 1068 9.80 -4.48 -29.56
C PHE A 1068 9.63 -4.27 -31.07
N TRP A 1069 10.62 -3.65 -31.74
CA TRP A 1069 10.51 -3.37 -33.18
C TRP A 1069 10.48 -4.64 -34.03
N TRP A 1070 11.19 -5.69 -33.61
CA TRP A 1070 11.14 -7.03 -34.20
C TRP A 1070 9.75 -7.68 -34.06
N PHE A 1071 9.21 -7.68 -32.84
CA PHE A 1071 7.92 -8.32 -32.54
C PHE A 1071 6.70 -7.40 -32.72
N LYS A 1072 6.82 -6.17 -33.24
CA LYS A 1072 5.68 -5.24 -33.33
C LYS A 1072 4.49 -5.78 -34.14
N GLY A 1073 4.74 -6.57 -35.18
CA GLY A 1073 3.69 -7.15 -36.04
C GLY A 1073 2.73 -8.06 -35.29
N VAL A 1074 3.23 -8.82 -34.30
CA VAL A 1074 2.45 -9.69 -33.41
C VAL A 1074 1.31 -8.93 -32.70
N ALA A 1075 1.53 -7.66 -32.33
CA ALA A 1075 0.51 -6.80 -31.69
C ALA A 1075 -0.20 -5.82 -32.64
N PHE A 1076 0.48 -5.28 -33.66
CA PHE A 1076 -0.11 -4.32 -34.61
C PHE A 1076 -0.94 -4.98 -35.72
N GLY A 1077 -0.65 -6.25 -36.01
CA GLY A 1077 -1.24 -7.05 -37.08
C GLY A 1077 -0.16 -7.52 -38.04
N ILE A 1078 -0.13 -8.82 -38.31
CA ILE A 1078 0.70 -9.41 -39.37
C ILE A 1078 -0.16 -9.49 -40.63
N ASP A 1079 0.30 -8.81 -41.68
CA ASP A 1079 -0.38 -8.71 -42.98
C ASP A 1079 0.19 -9.73 -43.97
N GLY A 1080 -0.63 -10.24 -44.89
CA GLY A 1080 -0.24 -11.27 -45.86
C GLY A 1080 0.07 -12.66 -45.26
N PRO A 1081 0.69 -13.56 -46.05
CA PRO A 1081 0.98 -14.93 -45.64
C PRO A 1081 1.99 -15.00 -44.48
N ILE A 1082 1.70 -15.82 -43.47
CA ILE A 1082 2.56 -15.87 -42.26
C ILE A 1082 3.98 -16.35 -42.56
N ASN A 1083 4.13 -17.20 -43.58
CA ASN A 1083 5.42 -17.79 -43.99
C ASN A 1083 6.40 -16.77 -44.59
N GLU A 1084 5.94 -15.59 -45.02
CA GLU A 1084 6.81 -14.49 -45.51
C GLU A 1084 7.50 -13.74 -44.35
N HIS A 1085 6.90 -13.75 -43.15
CA HIS A 1085 7.40 -13.05 -41.96
C HIS A 1085 8.40 -13.89 -41.18
N TRP A 1086 9.58 -14.14 -41.77
CA TRP A 1086 10.62 -14.98 -41.19
C TRP A 1086 11.16 -14.47 -39.83
N GLY A 1087 11.67 -15.38 -38.99
CA GLY A 1087 12.38 -15.05 -37.75
C GLY A 1087 11.52 -14.62 -36.55
N LEU A 1088 10.20 -14.79 -36.60
CA LEU A 1088 9.30 -14.58 -35.46
C LEU A 1088 9.26 -15.78 -34.50
N GLN A 1089 9.51 -17.00 -34.99
CA GLN A 1089 9.53 -18.22 -34.15
C GLN A 1089 10.91 -18.42 -33.50
N TRP A 1090 11.14 -17.85 -32.31
CA TRP A 1090 12.36 -18.11 -31.52
C TRP A 1090 12.28 -19.41 -30.69
N ARG A 1091 11.11 -20.06 -30.68
CA ARG A 1091 10.89 -21.37 -30.05
C ARG A 1091 9.93 -22.20 -30.88
N GLU A 1092 10.25 -23.47 -31.07
CA GLU A 1092 9.44 -24.45 -31.81
C GLU A 1092 7.99 -24.53 -31.30
N THR A 1093 7.81 -24.38 -29.99
CA THR A 1093 6.49 -24.41 -29.31
C THR A 1093 5.62 -23.17 -29.58
N TRP A 1094 6.14 -22.11 -30.22
CA TRP A 1094 5.31 -21.02 -30.71
C TRP A 1094 4.69 -21.41 -32.04
N ASN A 1095 3.40 -21.73 -32.01
CA ASN A 1095 2.57 -22.06 -33.17
C ASN A 1095 2.28 -20.84 -34.06
N ILE A 1096 3.32 -20.18 -34.57
CA ILE A 1096 3.20 -19.01 -35.46
C ILE A 1096 3.06 -19.46 -36.92
N TYR A 1097 4.00 -20.26 -37.44
CA TYR A 1097 4.00 -20.75 -38.84
C TYR A 1097 3.24 -22.06 -39.07
N GLN A 1098 2.61 -22.63 -38.05
CA GLN A 1098 1.81 -23.84 -38.24
C GLN A 1098 0.50 -23.50 -38.97
N GLU A 1099 0.39 -23.87 -40.24
CA GLU A 1099 -0.91 -23.92 -40.92
C GLU A 1099 -1.84 -24.87 -40.15
N SER A 1100 -3.11 -24.48 -40.02
CA SER A 1100 -4.11 -25.07 -39.10
C SER A 1100 -4.80 -26.30 -39.66
#